data_AF-A0A7C5N9G9-F1
#
_entry.id   AF-A0A7C5N9G9-F1
#
_cell.length_a   1.000
_cell.length_b   1.000
_cell.length_c   1.000
_cell.angle_alpha   90.00
_cell.angle_beta   90.00
_cell.angle_gamma   90.00
#
_symmetry.space_group_name_H-M   'P 1'
#
loop_
_entity.id
_entity.type
_entity.pdbx_description
1 polymer ?
#
loop_
_entity_poly.entity_id
_entity_poly.type
_entity_poly.pdbx_seq_one_letter_code
_entity_poly.pdbx_strand_id
1 'polypeptide(L)'
;AFACLDGVSLDALRRNHREILKSSVEPQWSYTPPLKIVKSDGKGKKAASGKAGRKGESGETALARFTEELTQKARDGKIDPVLGRDEEVRLMIDILSRRRKNNPILVGDPGVGKTALVEGLATRIAAGEVPTQLAGVRLHVLDMGLLQAGAGVKGEFEKRLRQVIDEVKNSATPIILFIDEAHTLIGAGGEAGMSDAANLLKPALARGELRTIAATTWSEYKKYFERDAALERRFQLVKVDEPSIERAIVMLNGLKQRYQEHHGILITDDAINAAVTLSDRYINGRYLPDKAIDLLDTAAARIRMSQAVKPSDLEAAESHVRHLEKRLAFLREEEAHGIDVDPRLIQTLKKDLDETRKRIEQQHGQWSGESVLVDEIRACSEKLRGLAGESGGGKQKAHDRLRLETRQARERLKTLQGELPMVQVEVNESAIAEIIADWTGVPVGNMVKDDIARLMEFEARIGSRVIGQTPAIAAIARAIRSSRAGLKASESPLGVFLLAGPSGVGKTETARAIAEEMFGGERFLVTINMSEYQEAHTVSQLKGSPPGYVGYGEGGVLTEAVRQRPYSVVLLDEVEKAHPDVMNLFYQVFDRGFMRDGEGREIDFKNTVIIMTSNLGTDEIVTLSTPADSESAEDNAGKAWRPPTFGEVREAIQPALLRHFAPAMLGRMQVVPYLPLQDEALANIVALKLDQVAQRLKEAHDMAFRVQSEALTYLAARCAQTDTGARFINSMIDQQLLPEVARSLLAYMADDDMPDILTLELDEQGELSLVFADHAADGDDTTGEGEARLQAGDELKALV
;
A
#
# COMPACT_ATOMS: atom_id res chain seq x y z
N ALA A 1 -22.16 21.49 -23.43
CA ALA A 1 -23.47 20.97 -23.87
C ALA A 1 -24.62 21.27 -22.91
N PHE A 2 -24.56 22.29 -22.04
CA PHE A 2 -25.74 22.72 -21.25
C PHE A 2 -25.75 24.24 -21.05
N ALA A 3 -25.83 24.99 -22.15
CA ALA A 3 -26.08 26.43 -22.11
C ALA A 3 -27.51 26.80 -21.64
N CYS A 4 -28.39 25.79 -21.50
CA CYS A 4 -29.78 25.94 -21.10
C CYS A 4 -30.01 26.03 -19.58
N LEU A 5 -28.96 25.94 -18.75
CA LEU A 5 -29.07 25.95 -17.29
C LEU A 5 -28.35 27.13 -16.63
N ASP A 6 -27.74 28.03 -17.40
CA ASP A 6 -27.12 29.24 -16.87
C ASP A 6 -28.18 30.20 -16.32
N GLY A 7 -28.08 30.52 -15.03
CA GLY A 7 -28.97 31.46 -14.33
C GLY A 7 -30.12 30.84 -13.53
N VAL A 8 -30.28 29.51 -13.53
CA VAL A 8 -31.32 28.84 -12.73
C VAL A 8 -30.78 28.51 -11.34
N SER A 9 -31.39 29.07 -10.29
CA SER A 9 -30.95 28.79 -8.92
C SER A 9 -31.30 27.36 -8.48
N LEU A 10 -30.39 26.75 -7.72
CA LEU A 10 -30.55 25.38 -7.20
C LEU A 10 -31.82 25.23 -6.34
N ASP A 11 -32.22 26.30 -5.67
CA ASP A 11 -33.46 26.35 -4.88
C ASP A 11 -34.72 26.37 -5.75
N ALA A 12 -34.68 27.03 -6.92
CA ALA A 12 -35.78 27.02 -7.88
C ALA A 12 -35.97 25.62 -8.48
N LEU A 13 -34.87 24.92 -8.79
CA LEU A 13 -34.91 23.52 -9.23
C LEU A 13 -35.50 22.60 -8.16
N ARG A 14 -35.11 22.75 -6.89
CA ARG A 14 -35.63 21.91 -5.80
C ARG A 14 -37.14 22.11 -5.57
N ARG A 15 -37.61 23.37 -5.60
CA ARG A 15 -39.03 23.67 -5.39
C ARG A 15 -39.91 23.17 -6.54
N ASN A 16 -39.43 23.29 -7.78
CA ASN A 16 -40.24 23.02 -8.97
C ASN A 16 -39.91 21.67 -9.64
N HIS A 17 -39.06 20.82 -9.05
CA HIS A 17 -38.61 19.55 -9.66
C HIS A 17 -39.77 18.65 -10.10
N ARG A 18 -40.88 18.62 -9.34
CA ARG A 18 -42.06 17.81 -9.67
C ARG A 18 -42.79 18.29 -10.91
N GLU A 19 -42.75 19.59 -11.17
CA GLU A 19 -43.39 20.18 -12.35
C GLU A 19 -42.50 20.01 -13.58
N ILE A 20 -41.18 20.14 -13.40
CA ILE A 20 -40.16 19.92 -14.44
C ILE A 20 -40.15 18.46 -14.92
N LEU A 21 -40.33 17.50 -14.01
CA LEU A 21 -40.32 16.07 -14.32
C LEU A 21 -41.70 15.50 -14.71
N LYS A 22 -42.73 16.35 -14.80
CA LYS A 22 -44.12 15.91 -15.03
C LYS A 22 -44.33 15.19 -16.37
N SER A 23 -43.45 15.43 -17.34
CA SER A 23 -43.43 14.79 -18.66
C SER A 23 -42.30 13.76 -18.83
N SER A 24 -41.54 13.44 -17.76
CA SER A 24 -40.56 12.36 -17.78
C SER A 24 -41.24 11.00 -17.65
N VAL A 25 -40.67 9.97 -18.28
CA VAL A 25 -41.17 8.58 -18.32
C VAL A 25 -40.72 7.77 -17.09
N GLU A 26 -39.91 8.37 -16.23
CA GLU A 26 -39.35 7.77 -15.01
C GLU A 26 -40.29 7.59 -13.78
N PRO A 27 -41.61 7.92 -13.76
CA PRO A 27 -42.46 7.63 -12.59
C PRO A 27 -42.80 6.14 -12.41
N GLN A 28 -42.39 5.24 -13.31
CA GLN A 28 -42.74 3.81 -13.24
C GLN A 28 -41.81 2.95 -12.35
N TRP A 29 -40.73 3.50 -11.79
CA TRP A 29 -39.88 2.77 -10.86
C TRP A 29 -40.20 3.10 -9.40
N SER A 30 -41.03 2.28 -8.76
CA SER A 30 -41.40 2.44 -7.35
C SER A 30 -40.26 1.98 -6.43
N TYR A 31 -39.57 2.93 -5.79
CA TYR A 31 -38.74 2.66 -4.62
C TYR A 31 -39.64 2.59 -3.37
N THR A 32 -39.65 1.44 -2.70
CA THR A 32 -40.44 1.20 -1.48
C THR A 32 -39.52 1.21 -0.26
N PRO A 33 -39.52 2.25 0.59
CA PRO A 33 -38.81 2.24 1.86
C PRO A 33 -39.62 1.48 2.93
N PRO A 34 -38.98 0.77 3.89
CA PRO A 34 -39.72 0.05 4.90
C PRO A 34 -40.29 1.01 5.95
N LEU A 35 -41.63 1.06 5.97
CA LEU A 35 -42.52 1.17 7.14
C LEU A 35 -42.24 2.30 8.15
N LYS A 36 -42.99 3.40 8.00
CA LYS A 36 -43.65 4.09 9.13
C LYS A 36 -45.15 4.26 8.85
N ILE A 37 -45.92 3.69 9.76
CA ILE A 37 -47.38 3.65 9.82
C ILE A 37 -47.94 5.07 10.01
N VAL A 38 -48.90 5.46 9.16
CA VAL A 38 -49.73 6.66 9.36
C VAL A 38 -51.16 6.23 9.65
N LYS A 39 -51.72 6.83 10.70
CA LYS A 39 -53.13 6.75 11.13
C LYS A 39 -54.08 7.18 10.01
N SER A 40 -55.18 6.45 9.83
CA SER A 40 -56.37 6.94 9.13
C SER A 40 -57.60 6.81 10.03
N ASP A 41 -58.29 7.94 10.23
CA ASP A 41 -59.65 8.00 10.75
C ASP A 41 -60.64 7.42 9.72
N GLY A 42 -61.52 6.52 10.17
CA GLY A 42 -62.61 5.97 9.37
C GLY A 42 -63.60 5.18 10.23
N LYS A 43 -64.71 5.83 10.61
CA LYS A 43 -65.78 5.33 11.48
C LYS A 43 -66.57 4.15 10.89
N GLY A 44 -66.89 3.16 11.73
CA GLY A 44 -67.99 2.20 11.49
C GLY A 44 -68.14 1.09 12.52
N LYS A 45 -68.82 1.39 13.66
CA LYS A 45 -69.66 0.55 14.59
C LYS A 45 -69.44 -0.98 14.64
N LYS A 46 -69.47 -1.71 15.77
CA LYS A 46 -69.78 -1.51 17.21
C LYS A 46 -69.47 -2.89 17.86
N ALA A 47 -68.78 -2.96 19.00
CA ALA A 47 -69.08 -3.94 20.07
C ALA A 47 -68.30 -3.63 21.36
N ALA A 48 -69.09 -3.51 22.44
CA ALA A 48 -68.81 -3.76 23.86
C ALA A 48 -67.51 -3.28 24.51
N SER A 49 -67.71 -2.34 25.44
CA SER A 49 -66.80 -1.85 26.46
C SER A 49 -66.29 -2.91 27.44
N GLY A 50 -64.97 -2.95 27.65
CA GLY A 50 -64.32 -3.50 28.83
C GLY A 50 -63.14 -2.62 29.23
N LYS A 51 -63.26 -1.88 30.35
CA LYS A 51 -62.17 -1.11 30.95
C LYS A 51 -61.08 -2.07 31.44
N ALA A 52 -59.87 -1.98 30.88
CA ALA A 52 -58.63 -2.40 31.53
C ALA A 52 -57.60 -1.27 31.35
N GLY A 53 -56.98 -0.85 32.46
CA GLY A 53 -56.33 0.44 32.63
C GLY A 53 -55.07 0.67 31.78
N ARG A 54 -54.84 1.96 31.49
CA ARG A 54 -53.54 2.52 31.10
C ARG A 54 -52.46 2.05 32.08
N LYS A 55 -51.46 1.31 31.60
CA LYS A 55 -50.11 1.34 32.16
C LYS A 55 -49.33 2.39 31.39
N GLY A 56 -48.86 3.42 32.08
CA GLY A 56 -47.95 4.42 31.53
C GLY A 56 -46.58 3.81 31.24
N GLU A 57 -45.95 4.28 30.16
CA GLU A 57 -44.52 4.12 29.92
C GLU A 57 -43.75 4.81 31.06
N SER A 58 -43.09 4.02 31.89
CA SER A 58 -42.22 4.52 32.97
C SER A 58 -40.79 4.74 32.45
N GLY A 59 -40.43 6.02 32.28
CA GLY A 59 -39.10 6.64 32.48
C GLY A 59 -37.82 5.86 32.17
N GLU A 60 -37.31 5.94 30.94
CA GLU A 60 -35.87 5.80 30.67
C GLU A 60 -35.16 7.14 30.96
N THR A 61 -34.11 7.10 31.79
CA THR A 61 -33.29 8.26 32.16
C THR A 61 -32.40 8.72 31.00
N ALA A 62 -32.02 9.99 30.96
CA ALA A 62 -31.12 10.53 29.92
C ALA A 62 -29.75 9.84 29.97
N LEU A 63 -29.24 9.51 31.16
CA LEU A 63 -28.04 8.70 31.36
C LEU A 63 -28.13 7.36 30.64
N ALA A 64 -29.21 6.60 30.82
CA ALA A 64 -29.35 5.28 30.18
C ALA A 64 -29.42 5.36 28.64
N ARG A 65 -29.93 6.46 28.11
CA ARG A 65 -30.10 6.66 26.66
C ARG A 65 -28.86 7.18 25.94
N PHE A 66 -28.05 8.00 26.61
CA PHE A 66 -26.91 8.69 25.99
C PHE A 66 -25.56 8.28 26.57
N THR A 67 -25.51 7.31 27.50
CA THR A 67 -24.26 6.85 28.10
C THR A 67 -24.15 5.33 28.28
N GLU A 68 -22.93 4.85 28.06
CA GLU A 68 -22.37 3.52 28.35
C GLU A 68 -21.91 3.27 29.81
N GLU A 69 -22.56 2.46 30.66
CA GLU A 69 -21.97 2.12 31.98
C GLU A 69 -20.84 1.06 31.89
N LEU A 70 -19.58 1.50 31.90
CA LEU A 70 -18.40 0.60 31.85
C LEU A 70 -18.20 -0.21 33.12
N THR A 71 -18.51 0.34 34.29
CA THR A 71 -18.38 -0.40 35.56
C THR A 71 -19.31 -1.62 35.60
N GLN A 72 -20.48 -1.54 34.96
CA GLN A 72 -21.36 -2.69 34.83
C GLN A 72 -20.84 -3.69 33.80
N LYS A 73 -20.35 -3.23 32.64
CA LYS A 73 -19.68 -4.11 31.67
C LYS A 73 -18.49 -4.86 32.27
N ALA A 74 -17.71 -4.21 33.11
CA ALA A 74 -16.58 -4.81 33.82
C ALA A 74 -17.05 -5.95 34.75
N ARG A 75 -18.11 -5.72 35.54
CA ARG A 75 -18.72 -6.75 36.41
C ARG A 75 -19.29 -7.92 35.63
N ASP A 76 -19.83 -7.65 34.44
CA ASP A 76 -20.34 -8.67 33.52
C ASP A 76 -19.21 -9.44 32.80
N GLY A 77 -17.93 -9.07 33.00
CA GLY A 77 -16.79 -9.67 32.32
C GLY A 77 -16.72 -9.36 30.82
N LYS A 78 -17.42 -8.32 30.34
CA LYS A 78 -17.49 -7.96 28.92
C LYS A 78 -16.36 -7.04 28.44
N ILE A 79 -15.58 -6.48 29.35
CA ILE A 79 -14.42 -5.63 29.03
C ILE A 79 -13.18 -6.48 28.74
N ASP A 80 -12.44 -6.13 27.69
CA ASP A 80 -11.18 -6.78 27.34
C ASP A 80 -10.11 -6.57 28.43
N PRO A 81 -9.23 -7.56 28.68
CA PRO A 81 -8.17 -7.40 29.67
C PRO A 81 -7.18 -6.32 29.24
N VAL A 82 -6.98 -5.32 30.10
CA VAL A 82 -6.08 -4.20 29.86
C VAL A 82 -4.75 -4.48 30.56
N LEU A 83 -3.72 -4.86 29.79
CA LEU A 83 -2.37 -5.15 30.29
C LEU A 83 -1.37 -4.07 29.86
N GLY A 84 -0.26 -3.94 30.58
CA GLY A 84 0.86 -3.07 30.17
C GLY A 84 0.63 -1.55 30.30
N ARG A 85 -0.45 -1.13 30.98
CA ARG A 85 -0.83 0.28 31.21
C ARG A 85 -1.09 0.61 32.70
N ASP A 86 -0.45 -0.12 33.61
CA ASP A 86 -0.74 0.00 35.04
C ASP A 86 -0.37 1.37 35.62
N GLU A 87 0.66 2.02 35.07
CA GLU A 87 1.16 3.33 35.50
C GLU A 87 0.16 4.45 35.20
N GLU A 88 -0.37 4.47 33.97
CA GLU A 88 -1.35 5.45 33.53
C GLU A 88 -2.68 5.28 34.27
N VAL A 89 -3.15 4.03 34.45
CA VAL A 89 -4.37 3.75 35.24
C VAL A 89 -4.18 4.17 36.70
N ARG A 90 -3.01 3.91 37.30
CA ARG A 90 -2.70 4.37 38.66
C ARG A 90 -2.67 5.89 38.75
N LEU A 91 -2.07 6.57 37.78
CA LEU A 91 -2.05 8.03 37.72
C LEU A 91 -3.47 8.61 37.61
N MET A 92 -4.36 7.98 36.82
CA MET A 92 -5.77 8.37 36.75
C MET A 92 -6.47 8.24 38.11
N ILE A 93 -6.26 7.13 38.82
CA ILE A 93 -6.79 6.90 40.17
C ILE A 93 -6.29 7.99 41.15
N ASP A 94 -4.99 8.29 41.09
CA ASP A 94 -4.37 9.32 41.92
C ASP A 94 -4.97 10.70 41.64
N ILE A 95 -5.19 11.05 40.36
CA ILE A 95 -5.81 12.31 39.94
C ILE A 95 -7.26 12.39 40.41
N LEU A 96 -8.07 11.36 40.17
CA LEU A 96 -9.49 11.31 40.55
C LEU A 96 -9.70 11.41 42.07
N SER A 97 -8.70 11.00 42.85
CA SER A 97 -8.70 11.07 44.32
C SER A 97 -8.30 12.45 44.87
N ARG A 98 -7.85 13.40 44.02
CA ARG A 98 -7.45 14.76 44.46
C ARG A 98 -8.66 15.62 44.84
N ARG A 99 -8.41 16.61 45.69
CA ARG A 99 -9.40 17.65 46.06
C ARG A 99 -9.57 18.74 44.99
N ARG A 100 -8.51 19.03 44.22
CA ARG A 100 -8.49 20.03 43.13
C ARG A 100 -7.73 19.43 41.95
N LYS A 101 -8.03 19.87 40.72
CA LYS A 101 -7.48 19.29 39.48
C LYS A 101 -7.68 17.76 39.45
N ASN A 102 -8.92 17.35 39.69
CA ASN A 102 -9.30 15.96 39.88
C ASN A 102 -9.94 15.33 38.64
N ASN A 103 -9.86 16.01 37.50
CA ASN A 103 -10.33 15.50 36.22
C ASN A 103 -9.11 15.14 35.37
N PRO A 104 -8.81 13.87 35.10
CA PRO A 104 -7.73 13.51 34.19
C PRO A 104 -8.12 13.81 32.74
N ILE A 105 -7.15 14.28 31.95
CA ILE A 105 -7.25 14.34 30.49
C ILE A 105 -6.16 13.48 29.86
N LEU A 106 -6.58 12.42 29.17
CA LEU A 106 -5.74 11.51 28.42
C LEU A 106 -5.37 12.18 27.10
N VAL A 107 -4.09 12.48 26.93
CA VAL A 107 -3.58 13.11 25.71
C VAL A 107 -2.53 12.21 25.08
N GLY A 108 -2.81 11.79 23.87
CA GLY A 108 -1.98 10.89 23.09
C GLY A 108 -2.51 10.76 21.66
N ASP A 109 -1.75 10.15 20.77
CA ASP A 109 -2.15 9.96 19.38
C ASP A 109 -3.35 9.00 19.26
N PRO A 110 -4.06 8.95 18.12
CA PRO A 110 -5.11 7.96 17.88
C PRO A 110 -4.54 6.53 17.92
N GLY A 111 -5.31 5.58 18.46
CA GLY A 111 -4.90 4.16 18.50
C GLY A 111 -3.98 3.75 19.66
N VAL A 112 -3.41 4.68 20.44
CA VAL A 112 -2.49 4.31 21.56
C VAL A 112 -3.17 3.64 22.76
N GLY A 113 -4.50 3.48 22.75
CA GLY A 113 -5.27 2.81 23.80
C GLY A 113 -5.86 3.73 24.88
N LYS A 114 -6.23 4.98 24.55
CA LYS A 114 -6.85 5.92 25.52
C LYS A 114 -8.15 5.37 26.12
N THR A 115 -9.02 4.77 25.30
CA THR A 115 -10.28 4.16 25.77
C THR A 115 -10.01 2.91 26.61
N ALA A 116 -9.02 2.10 26.23
CA ALA A 116 -8.59 0.94 27.01
C ALA A 116 -8.14 1.31 28.43
N LEU A 117 -7.48 2.47 28.63
CA LEU A 117 -7.15 2.96 29.99
C LEU A 117 -8.38 3.17 30.87
N VAL A 118 -9.46 3.69 30.28
CA VAL A 118 -10.72 3.97 30.96
C VAL A 118 -11.44 2.66 31.30
N GLU A 119 -11.41 1.69 30.39
CA GLU A 119 -11.90 0.33 30.62
C GLU A 119 -11.09 -0.40 31.71
N GLY A 120 -9.77 -0.22 31.73
CA GLY A 120 -8.89 -0.74 32.78
C GLY A 120 -9.22 -0.13 34.15
N LEU A 121 -9.50 1.18 34.19
CA LEU A 121 -10.00 1.83 35.40
C LEU A 121 -11.36 1.25 35.84
N ALA A 122 -12.30 1.05 34.92
CA ALA A 122 -13.61 0.45 35.22
C ALA A 122 -13.46 -0.94 35.86
N THR A 123 -12.53 -1.73 35.32
CA THR A 123 -12.20 -3.08 35.82
C THR A 123 -11.66 -3.02 37.26
N ARG A 124 -10.73 -2.12 37.56
CA ARG A 124 -10.23 -1.92 38.93
C ARG A 124 -11.31 -1.44 39.90
N ILE A 125 -12.20 -0.53 39.46
CA ILE A 125 -13.34 -0.07 40.28
C ILE A 125 -14.29 -1.24 40.57
N ALA A 126 -14.59 -2.08 39.56
CA ALA A 126 -15.47 -3.23 39.72
C ALA A 126 -14.87 -4.30 40.65
N ALA A 127 -13.55 -4.52 40.58
CA ALA A 127 -12.80 -5.43 41.45
C ALA A 127 -12.59 -4.90 42.88
N GLY A 128 -12.84 -3.60 43.12
CA GLY A 128 -12.56 -2.95 44.41
C GLY A 128 -11.08 -2.64 44.65
N GLU A 129 -10.25 -2.67 43.60
CA GLU A 129 -8.81 -2.38 43.63
C GLU A 129 -8.52 -0.86 43.54
N VAL A 130 -9.36 -0.05 44.17
CA VAL A 130 -9.28 1.41 44.17
C VAL A 130 -9.42 1.96 45.59
N PRO A 131 -8.91 3.17 45.87
CA PRO A 131 -9.13 3.83 47.17
C PRO A 131 -10.60 3.93 47.53
N THR A 132 -10.91 3.99 48.82
CA THR A 132 -12.29 4.00 49.34
C THR A 132 -13.15 5.14 48.78
N GLN A 133 -12.53 6.25 48.34
CA GLN A 133 -13.21 7.38 47.71
C GLN A 133 -13.74 7.08 46.30
N LEU A 134 -13.20 6.05 45.64
CA LEU A 134 -13.58 5.60 44.30
C LEU A 134 -14.29 4.25 44.32
N ALA A 135 -14.34 3.57 45.47
CA ALA A 135 -15.08 2.33 45.64
C ALA A 135 -16.58 2.55 45.40
N GLY A 136 -17.19 1.74 44.54
CA GLY A 136 -18.62 1.80 44.22
C GLY A 136 -19.04 2.98 43.34
N VAL A 137 -18.10 3.76 42.82
CA VAL A 137 -18.37 4.81 41.82
C VAL A 137 -18.78 4.18 40.49
N ARG A 138 -19.71 4.81 39.76
CA ARG A 138 -20.11 4.37 38.42
C ARG A 138 -19.35 5.14 37.35
N LEU A 139 -18.83 4.46 36.34
CA LEU A 139 -18.13 5.07 35.21
C LEU A 139 -18.99 4.95 33.95
N HIS A 140 -19.34 6.10 33.37
CA HIS A 140 -20.18 6.18 32.19
C HIS A 140 -19.43 6.80 31.00
N VAL A 141 -19.53 6.23 29.81
CA VAL A 141 -19.02 6.79 28.55
C VAL A 141 -20.12 7.61 27.89
N LEU A 142 -19.83 8.85 27.53
CA LEU A 142 -20.73 9.68 26.77
C LEU A 142 -20.69 9.31 25.29
N ASP A 143 -21.83 8.95 24.70
CA ASP A 143 -21.93 8.71 23.26
C ASP A 143 -22.33 10.00 22.53
N MET A 144 -21.35 10.57 21.83
CA MET A 144 -21.54 11.79 21.04
C MET A 144 -22.45 11.58 19.84
N GLY A 145 -22.41 10.40 19.21
CA GLY A 145 -23.24 10.04 18.07
C GLY A 145 -24.73 9.98 18.45
N LEU A 146 -25.05 9.36 19.59
CA LEU A 146 -26.43 9.31 20.11
C LEU A 146 -26.97 10.68 20.52
N LEU A 147 -26.11 11.56 21.05
CA LEU A 147 -26.50 12.93 21.37
C LEU A 147 -26.82 13.75 20.11
N GLN A 148 -26.05 13.58 19.05
CA GLN A 148 -26.23 14.26 17.76
C GLN A 148 -27.35 13.65 16.91
N ALA A 149 -27.57 12.33 17.01
CA ALA A 149 -28.57 11.62 16.24
C ALA A 149 -29.97 12.21 16.47
N GLY A 150 -30.57 12.74 15.40
CA GLY A 150 -31.88 13.38 15.46
C GLY A 150 -31.91 14.72 16.18
N ALA A 151 -30.77 15.35 16.49
CA ALA A 151 -30.67 16.72 17.01
C ALA A 151 -30.60 17.73 15.85
N GLY A 152 -31.56 17.66 14.92
CA GLY A 152 -31.62 18.55 13.75
C GLY A 152 -32.09 19.97 14.06
N VAL A 153 -32.61 20.22 15.28
CA VAL A 153 -33.08 21.52 15.74
C VAL A 153 -32.01 22.20 16.59
N LYS A 154 -31.68 23.46 16.26
CA LYS A 154 -30.70 24.28 16.99
C LYS A 154 -31.01 24.29 18.51
N GLY A 155 -30.06 23.81 19.32
CA GLY A 155 -30.17 23.76 20.79
C GLY A 155 -30.73 22.45 21.38
N GLU A 156 -31.17 21.49 20.56
CA GLU A 156 -31.63 20.19 21.07
C GLU A 156 -30.49 19.37 21.67
N PHE A 157 -29.33 19.38 21.01
CA PHE A 157 -28.10 18.78 21.51
C PHE A 157 -27.73 19.31 22.91
N GLU A 158 -27.70 20.63 23.08
CA GLU A 158 -27.40 21.29 24.35
C GLU A 158 -28.39 20.90 25.45
N LYS A 159 -29.68 20.78 25.11
CA LYS A 159 -30.72 20.34 26.05
C LYS A 159 -30.46 18.91 26.53
N ARG A 160 -30.12 17.99 25.62
CA ARG A 160 -29.81 16.60 25.96
C ARG A 160 -28.55 16.50 26.82
N LEU A 161 -27.49 17.24 26.46
CA LEU A 161 -26.27 17.30 27.25
C LEU A 161 -26.51 17.86 28.66
N ARG A 162 -27.32 18.92 28.78
CA ARG A 162 -27.72 19.49 30.08
C ARG A 162 -28.47 18.46 30.93
N GLN A 163 -29.38 17.70 30.34
CA GLN A 163 -30.09 16.62 31.05
C GLN A 163 -29.14 15.57 31.60
N VAL A 164 -28.14 15.14 30.81
CA VAL A 164 -27.12 14.19 31.29
C VAL A 164 -26.32 14.78 32.46
N ILE A 165 -25.87 16.04 32.36
CA ILE A 165 -25.13 16.71 33.44
C ILE A 165 -25.97 16.83 34.72
N ASP A 166 -27.25 17.20 34.59
CA ASP A 166 -28.16 17.35 35.73
C ASP A 166 -28.43 16.00 36.40
N GLU A 167 -28.57 14.91 35.64
CA GLU A 167 -28.73 13.56 36.21
C GLU A 167 -27.46 13.07 36.90
N VAL A 168 -26.28 13.35 36.35
CA VAL A 168 -24.99 13.03 36.99
C VAL A 168 -24.87 13.77 38.32
N LYS A 169 -25.21 15.06 38.34
CA LYS A 169 -25.15 15.90 39.55
C LYS A 169 -26.09 15.42 40.66
N ASN A 170 -27.30 14.98 40.30
CA ASN A 170 -28.33 14.59 41.26
C ASN A 170 -28.30 13.09 41.62
N SER A 171 -27.37 12.31 41.08
CA SER A 171 -27.24 10.89 41.36
C SER A 171 -26.81 10.63 42.81
N ALA A 172 -27.52 9.73 43.50
CA ALA A 172 -27.18 9.30 44.87
C ALA A 172 -25.83 8.56 44.95
N THR A 173 -25.47 7.86 43.88
CA THR A 173 -24.15 7.24 43.72
C THR A 173 -23.25 8.20 42.92
N PRO A 174 -22.00 8.46 43.31
CA PRO A 174 -21.10 9.27 42.50
C PRO A 174 -20.89 8.65 41.12
N ILE A 175 -20.94 9.49 40.07
CA ILE A 175 -20.73 9.10 38.68
C ILE A 175 -19.51 9.85 38.13
N ILE A 176 -18.64 9.13 37.42
CA ILE A 176 -17.57 9.70 36.59
C ILE A 176 -18.02 9.59 35.13
N LEU A 177 -17.91 10.69 34.38
CA LEU A 177 -18.23 10.73 32.96
C LEU A 177 -16.94 10.69 32.13
N PHE A 178 -16.79 9.70 31.26
CA PHE A 178 -15.77 9.66 30.22
C PHE A 178 -16.30 10.32 28.96
N ILE A 179 -15.50 11.25 28.41
CA ILE A 179 -15.78 11.94 27.15
C ILE A 179 -14.61 11.64 26.23
N ASP A 180 -14.85 10.78 25.25
CA ASP A 180 -13.90 10.60 24.15
C ASP A 180 -13.95 11.80 23.20
N GLU A 181 -12.84 12.08 22.55
CA GLU A 181 -12.68 13.24 21.65
C GLU A 181 -13.24 14.54 22.24
N ALA A 182 -12.86 14.85 23.49
CA ALA A 182 -13.46 15.94 24.26
C ALA A 182 -13.32 17.33 23.59
N HIS A 183 -12.38 17.48 22.64
CA HIS A 183 -12.25 18.67 21.80
C HIS A 183 -13.50 18.93 20.93
N THR A 184 -14.30 17.93 20.58
CA THR A 184 -15.55 18.09 19.82
C THR A 184 -16.58 18.94 20.57
N LEU A 185 -16.57 18.90 21.90
CA LEU A 185 -17.44 19.70 22.77
C LEU A 185 -16.91 21.13 23.01
N ILE A 186 -15.62 21.36 22.79
CA ILE A 186 -14.94 22.63 23.14
C ILE A 186 -14.57 23.43 21.88
N GLY A 187 -14.31 22.75 20.77
CA GLY A 187 -13.66 23.26 19.58
C GLY A 187 -14.54 23.44 18.35
N ALA A 188 -15.87 23.41 18.49
CA ALA A 188 -16.82 23.57 17.38
C ALA A 188 -17.06 25.05 17.03
N GLY A 189 -16.09 25.67 16.36
CA GLY A 189 -16.27 26.87 15.54
C GLY A 189 -16.63 26.53 14.09
N GLY A 190 -17.40 25.47 13.85
CA GLY A 190 -17.82 24.99 12.53
C GLY A 190 -19.18 24.26 12.60
N GLU A 191 -20.00 24.50 11.56
CA GLU A 191 -21.45 24.26 11.40
C GLU A 191 -22.39 24.76 12.53
N ALA A 192 -23.50 25.38 12.13
CA ALA A 192 -24.35 26.18 13.00
C ALA A 192 -25.14 25.33 14.02
N GLY A 193 -24.63 25.20 15.25
CA GLY A 193 -25.40 24.64 16.38
C GLY A 193 -24.60 23.96 17.50
N MET A 194 -23.30 23.68 17.30
CA MET A 194 -22.45 22.96 18.26
C MET A 194 -21.58 23.87 19.14
N SER A 195 -21.63 25.20 18.93
CA SER A 195 -20.66 26.14 19.47
C SER A 195 -20.76 26.46 20.97
N ASP A 196 -21.79 25.97 21.70
CA ASP A 196 -22.07 26.40 23.08
C ASP A 196 -21.93 25.30 24.16
N ALA A 197 -21.53 24.08 23.78
CA ALA A 197 -21.43 22.95 24.72
C ALA A 197 -20.37 23.17 25.81
N ALA A 198 -19.25 23.83 25.46
CA ALA A 198 -18.19 24.20 26.41
C ALA A 198 -18.72 25.07 27.57
N ASN A 199 -19.68 25.96 27.28
CA ASN A 199 -20.25 26.86 28.28
C ASN A 199 -21.16 26.12 29.27
N LEU A 200 -21.68 24.94 28.91
CA LEU A 200 -22.43 24.09 29.83
C LEU A 200 -21.51 23.31 30.77
N LEU A 201 -20.34 22.87 30.29
CA LEU A 201 -19.39 22.07 31.07
C LEU A 201 -18.55 22.93 32.03
N LYS A 202 -18.11 24.12 31.61
CA LYS A 202 -17.22 25.00 32.40
C LYS A 202 -17.74 25.25 33.83
N PRO A 203 -19.02 25.62 34.07
CA PRO A 203 -19.52 25.86 35.42
C PRO A 203 -19.57 24.59 36.28
N ALA A 204 -19.97 23.46 35.71
CA ALA A 204 -20.07 22.18 36.42
C ALA A 204 -18.69 21.65 36.83
N LEU A 205 -17.70 21.78 35.95
CA LEU A 205 -16.29 21.46 36.21
C LEU A 205 -15.67 22.44 37.24
N ALA A 206 -16.00 23.73 37.15
CA ALA A 206 -15.47 24.74 38.06
C ALA A 206 -15.94 24.56 39.51
N ARG A 207 -17.20 24.15 39.70
CA ARG A 207 -17.78 23.85 41.01
C ARG A 207 -17.39 22.47 41.55
N GLY A 208 -16.77 21.62 40.73
CA GLY A 208 -16.42 20.24 41.12
C GLY A 208 -17.63 19.33 41.26
N GLU A 209 -18.78 19.74 40.70
CA GLU A 209 -20.04 18.98 40.70
C GLU A 209 -20.02 17.84 39.67
N LEU A 210 -19.16 17.95 38.66
CA LEU A 210 -18.99 16.97 37.59
C LEU A 210 -17.55 16.44 37.60
N ARG A 211 -17.39 15.13 37.82
CA ARG A 211 -16.11 14.44 37.65
C ARG A 211 -16.02 13.87 36.24
N THR A 212 -14.97 14.21 35.52
CA THR A 212 -14.81 13.81 34.12
C THR A 212 -13.45 13.24 33.84
N ILE A 213 -13.40 12.22 32.99
CA ILE A 213 -12.20 11.79 32.28
C ILE A 213 -12.38 12.25 30.83
N ALA A 214 -11.41 12.95 30.28
CA ALA A 214 -11.45 13.38 28.88
C ALA A 214 -10.34 12.68 28.08
N ALA A 215 -10.57 12.42 26.80
CA ALA A 215 -9.52 11.97 25.88
C ALA A 215 -9.46 12.89 24.64
N THR A 216 -8.25 13.18 24.15
CA THR A 216 -8.03 14.02 22.95
C THR A 216 -6.63 13.77 22.39
N THR A 217 -6.35 14.26 21.18
CA THR A 217 -4.99 14.26 20.61
C THR A 217 -4.16 15.45 21.10
N TRP A 218 -2.83 15.37 20.92
CA TRP A 218 -1.93 16.43 21.35
C TRP A 218 -2.17 17.76 20.64
N SER A 219 -2.47 17.72 19.33
CA SER A 219 -2.77 18.90 18.51
C SER A 219 -4.04 19.62 19.01
N GLU A 220 -5.10 18.86 19.30
CA GLU A 220 -6.35 19.38 19.85
C GLU A 220 -6.19 19.92 21.26
N TYR A 221 -5.43 19.23 22.13
CA TYR A 221 -5.15 19.69 23.48
C TYR A 221 -4.51 21.08 23.47
N LYS A 222 -3.46 21.27 22.66
CA LYS A 222 -2.79 22.58 22.50
C LYS A 222 -3.73 23.66 21.94
N LYS A 223 -4.59 23.29 20.99
CA LYS A 223 -5.47 24.24 20.30
C LYS A 223 -6.62 24.69 21.19
N TYR A 224 -7.22 23.79 21.97
CA TYR A 224 -8.50 24.02 22.64
C TYR A 224 -8.44 24.02 24.17
N PHE A 225 -7.59 23.19 24.79
CA PHE A 225 -7.54 23.06 26.25
C PHE A 225 -6.46 23.94 26.88
N GLU A 226 -5.24 23.94 26.34
CA GLU A 226 -4.12 24.72 26.89
C GLU A 226 -4.35 26.24 26.77
N ARG A 227 -5.06 26.68 25.74
CA ARG A 227 -5.42 28.08 25.55
C ARG A 227 -6.55 28.55 26.48
N ASP A 228 -7.35 27.63 27.02
CA ASP A 228 -8.48 27.96 27.89
C ASP A 228 -8.10 27.81 29.37
N ALA A 229 -7.83 28.96 30.01
CA ALA A 229 -7.41 29.01 31.41
C ALA A 229 -8.46 28.47 32.42
N ALA A 230 -9.74 28.31 32.03
CA ALA A 230 -10.73 27.69 32.90
C ALA A 230 -10.62 26.15 32.87
N LEU A 231 -10.40 25.57 31.69
CA LEU A 231 -10.27 24.12 31.50
C LEU A 231 -8.90 23.61 31.99
N GLU A 232 -7.82 24.32 31.67
CA GLU A 232 -6.45 24.00 32.11
C GLU A 232 -6.33 23.92 33.64
N ARG A 233 -7.11 24.72 34.37
CA ARG A 233 -7.14 24.71 35.84
C ARG A 233 -7.95 23.56 36.44
N ARG A 234 -8.73 22.83 35.66
CA ARG A 234 -9.61 21.74 36.12
C ARG A 234 -9.13 20.37 35.68
N PHE A 235 -8.50 20.30 34.51
CA PHE A 235 -7.90 19.07 34.02
C PHE A 235 -6.45 18.90 34.47
N GLN A 236 -6.06 17.66 34.70
CA GLN A 236 -4.67 17.26 34.89
C GLN A 236 -4.26 16.36 33.73
N LEU A 237 -3.19 16.75 33.05
CA LEU A 237 -2.64 16.01 31.91
C LEU A 237 -2.15 14.62 32.35
N VAL A 238 -2.59 13.60 31.62
CA VAL A 238 -2.06 12.24 31.61
C VAL A 238 -1.57 11.99 30.19
N LYS A 239 -0.25 11.98 30.02
CA LYS A 239 0.37 11.71 28.72
C LYS A 239 0.29 10.22 28.43
N VAL A 240 -0.29 9.87 27.28
CA VAL A 240 -0.42 8.48 26.82
C VAL A 240 0.41 8.34 25.56
N ASP A 241 1.64 7.85 25.72
CA ASP A 241 2.56 7.63 24.62
C ASP A 241 2.30 6.25 23.96
N GLU A 242 2.72 6.11 22.70
CA GLU A 242 2.79 4.82 22.01
C GLU A 242 3.60 3.83 22.88
N PRO A 243 3.10 2.60 23.10
CA PRO A 243 3.82 1.62 23.89
C PRO A 243 5.06 1.13 23.14
N SER A 244 6.09 0.74 23.89
CA SER A 244 7.24 0.03 23.31
C SER A 244 6.80 -1.32 22.72
N ILE A 245 7.60 -1.88 21.80
CA ILE A 245 7.39 -3.21 21.21
C ILE A 245 7.10 -4.26 22.30
N GLU A 246 7.92 -4.31 23.35
CA GLU A 246 7.75 -5.24 24.47
C GLU A 246 6.40 -5.04 25.19
N ARG A 247 6.00 -3.80 25.45
CA ARG A 247 4.72 -3.49 26.10
C ARG A 247 3.55 -3.83 25.18
N ALA A 248 3.65 -3.57 23.88
CA ALA A 248 2.63 -3.92 22.89
C ALA A 248 2.44 -5.44 22.77
N ILE A 249 3.52 -6.23 22.81
CA ILE A 249 3.45 -7.69 22.84
C ILE A 249 2.67 -8.18 24.07
N VAL A 250 2.90 -7.59 25.25
CA VAL A 250 2.15 -7.91 26.46
C VAL A 250 0.65 -7.57 26.31
N MET A 251 0.33 -6.43 25.69
CA MET A 251 -1.06 -6.03 25.40
C MET A 251 -1.76 -7.05 24.49
N LEU A 252 -1.16 -7.39 23.34
CA LEU A 252 -1.73 -8.34 22.39
C LEU A 252 -1.85 -9.74 23.00
N ASN A 253 -0.91 -10.17 23.85
CA ASN A 253 -1.01 -11.43 24.58
C ASN A 253 -2.21 -11.48 25.52
N GLY A 254 -2.58 -10.35 26.14
CA GLY A 254 -3.82 -10.24 26.92
C GLY A 254 -5.08 -10.45 26.07
N LEU A 255 -5.07 -9.92 24.84
CA LEU A 255 -6.19 -9.99 23.91
C LEU A 255 -6.29 -11.33 23.18
N LYS A 256 -5.17 -12.06 23.07
CA LYS A 256 -5.03 -13.32 22.33
C LYS A 256 -6.19 -14.28 22.53
N GLN A 257 -6.55 -14.57 23.79
CA GLN A 257 -7.60 -15.55 24.09
C GLN A 257 -8.96 -15.12 23.52
N ARG A 258 -9.31 -13.83 23.64
CA ARG A 258 -10.60 -13.31 23.15
C ARG A 258 -10.70 -13.37 21.63
N TYR A 259 -9.64 -12.97 20.92
CA TYR A 259 -9.60 -13.05 19.46
C TYR A 259 -9.65 -14.50 18.97
N GLN A 260 -8.96 -15.41 19.65
CA GLN A 260 -9.04 -16.84 19.33
C GLN A 260 -10.46 -17.40 19.53
N GLU A 261 -11.16 -17.01 20.59
CA GLU A 261 -12.54 -17.44 20.85
C GLU A 261 -13.53 -16.83 19.85
N HIS A 262 -13.36 -15.54 19.50
CA HIS A 262 -14.20 -14.83 18.54
C HIS A 262 -14.10 -15.42 17.13
N HIS A 263 -12.88 -15.70 16.66
CA HIS A 263 -12.66 -16.22 15.31
C HIS A 263 -12.65 -17.75 15.23
N GLY A 264 -12.47 -18.45 16.35
CA GLY A 264 -12.33 -19.90 16.39
C GLY A 264 -11.01 -20.41 15.80
N ILE A 265 -9.99 -19.56 15.73
CA ILE A 265 -8.68 -19.86 15.12
C ILE A 265 -7.58 -19.71 16.16
N LEU A 266 -6.57 -20.58 16.08
CA LEU A 266 -5.40 -20.49 16.94
C LEU A 266 -4.47 -19.37 16.47
N ILE A 267 -3.95 -18.59 17.41
CA ILE A 267 -2.96 -17.53 17.17
C ILE A 267 -1.65 -17.98 17.83
N THR A 268 -0.57 -18.08 17.07
CA THR A 268 0.73 -18.46 17.64
C THR A 268 1.37 -17.30 18.41
N ASP A 269 2.37 -17.59 19.25
CA ASP A 269 3.14 -16.52 19.91
C ASP A 269 3.97 -15.73 18.89
N ASP A 270 4.58 -16.44 17.94
CA ASP A 270 5.34 -15.85 16.83
C ASP A 270 4.49 -14.88 16.01
N ALA A 271 3.19 -15.16 15.81
CA ALA A 271 2.27 -14.25 15.13
C ALA A 271 2.09 -12.93 15.88
N ILE A 272 2.06 -12.94 17.22
CA ILE A 272 1.91 -11.71 18.02
C ILE A 272 3.20 -10.88 17.92
N ASN A 273 4.35 -11.53 18.07
CA ASN A 273 5.64 -10.87 17.91
C ASN A 273 5.77 -10.26 16.50
N ALA A 274 5.45 -11.03 15.47
CA ALA A 274 5.43 -10.58 14.08
C ALA A 274 4.45 -9.42 13.87
N ALA A 275 3.22 -9.50 14.40
CA ALA A 275 2.22 -8.46 14.23
C ALA A 275 2.69 -7.13 14.81
N VAL A 276 3.33 -7.13 15.98
CA VAL A 276 3.89 -5.91 16.58
C VAL A 276 5.11 -5.43 15.81
N THR A 277 6.13 -6.27 15.63
CA THR A 277 7.40 -5.85 15.02
C THR A 277 7.25 -5.43 13.57
N LEU A 278 6.46 -6.16 12.78
CA LEU A 278 6.26 -5.86 11.37
C LEU A 278 5.30 -4.67 11.19
N SER A 279 4.22 -4.55 11.98
CA SER A 279 3.37 -3.35 11.89
C SER A 279 4.12 -2.09 12.32
N ASP A 280 5.01 -2.19 13.31
CA ASP A 280 5.88 -1.08 13.72
C ASP A 280 6.78 -0.62 12.57
N ARG A 281 7.36 -1.58 11.85
CA ARG A 281 8.34 -1.32 10.79
C ARG A 281 7.73 -0.86 9.47
N TYR A 282 6.59 -1.45 9.08
CA TYR A 282 6.04 -1.31 7.71
C TYR A 282 4.78 -0.42 7.65
N ILE A 283 4.03 -0.26 8.75
CA ILE A 283 2.79 0.52 8.78
C ILE A 283 3.05 1.88 9.45
N ASN A 284 3.33 2.88 8.61
CA ASN A 284 3.57 4.26 9.01
C ASN A 284 2.27 5.07 9.14
N GLY A 285 2.29 6.12 9.98
CA GLY A 285 1.14 7.00 10.19
C GLY A 285 0.03 6.42 11.09
N ARG A 286 0.24 5.21 11.63
CA ARG A 286 -0.57 4.57 12.66
C ARG A 286 0.31 4.18 13.84
N TYR A 287 -0.29 4.08 15.02
CA TYR A 287 0.42 3.84 16.27
C TYR A 287 0.09 2.47 16.87
N LEU A 288 1.03 1.88 17.58
CA LEU A 288 0.80 0.72 18.44
C LEU A 288 -0.10 1.11 19.63
N PRO A 289 -0.90 0.18 20.18
CA PRO A 289 -1.05 -1.22 19.74
C PRO A 289 -2.09 -1.42 18.61
N ASP A 290 -2.86 -0.39 18.25
CA ASP A 290 -4.00 -0.45 17.31
C ASP A 290 -3.65 -1.11 15.97
N LYS A 291 -2.57 -0.65 15.30
CA LYS A 291 -2.16 -1.24 14.02
C LYS A 291 -1.84 -2.73 14.09
N ALA A 292 -1.33 -3.22 15.21
CA ALA A 292 -1.01 -4.63 15.41
C ALA A 292 -2.25 -5.46 15.75
N ILE A 293 -3.21 -4.88 16.48
CA ILE A 293 -4.50 -5.51 16.80
C ILE A 293 -5.31 -5.70 15.51
N ASP A 294 -5.42 -4.66 14.68
CA ASP A 294 -6.12 -4.71 13.39
C ASP A 294 -5.51 -5.76 12.45
N LEU A 295 -4.18 -5.84 12.42
CA LEU A 295 -3.45 -6.81 11.63
C LEU A 295 -3.74 -8.24 12.09
N LEU A 296 -3.76 -8.46 13.40
CA LEU A 296 -4.08 -9.76 14.00
C LEU A 296 -5.54 -10.17 13.75
N ASP A 297 -6.47 -9.22 13.87
CA ASP A 297 -7.90 -9.42 13.61
C ASP A 297 -8.14 -9.78 12.14
N THR A 298 -7.52 -9.04 11.24
CA THR A 298 -7.59 -9.29 9.79
C THR A 298 -7.00 -10.65 9.43
N ALA A 299 -5.89 -11.04 10.06
CA ALA A 299 -5.30 -12.36 9.87
C ALA A 299 -6.21 -13.49 10.31
N ALA A 300 -6.78 -13.38 11.51
CA ALA A 300 -7.71 -14.37 12.02
C ALA A 300 -8.96 -14.45 11.12
N ALA A 301 -9.52 -13.32 10.70
CA ALA A 301 -10.67 -13.28 9.80
C ALA A 301 -10.35 -13.91 8.43
N ARG A 302 -9.19 -13.61 7.83
CA ARG A 302 -8.77 -14.16 6.54
C ARG A 302 -8.61 -15.67 6.59
N ILE A 303 -7.92 -16.19 7.60
CA ILE A 303 -7.73 -17.64 7.76
C ILE A 303 -9.09 -18.34 7.97
N ARG A 304 -10.03 -17.70 8.66
CA ARG A 304 -11.39 -18.23 8.82
C ARG A 304 -12.10 -18.35 7.48
N MET A 305 -11.96 -17.34 6.63
CA MET A 305 -12.56 -17.32 5.30
C MET A 305 -11.92 -18.36 4.39
N SER A 306 -10.58 -18.50 4.40
CA SER A 306 -9.88 -19.49 3.57
C SER A 306 -10.19 -20.94 3.94
N GLN A 307 -10.54 -21.20 5.20
CA GLN A 307 -11.03 -22.52 5.65
C GLN A 307 -12.49 -22.79 5.24
N ALA A 308 -13.32 -21.75 5.09
CA ALA A 308 -14.76 -21.91 4.86
C ALA A 308 -15.17 -21.82 3.37
N VAL A 309 -14.38 -21.10 2.56
CA VAL A 309 -14.71 -20.75 1.18
C VAL A 309 -13.60 -21.24 0.26
N LYS A 310 -13.93 -21.47 -1.01
CA LYS A 310 -12.94 -21.74 -2.05
C LYS A 310 -11.98 -20.53 -2.20
N PRO A 311 -10.69 -20.76 -2.52
CA PRO A 311 -9.77 -19.67 -2.78
C PRO A 311 -10.24 -18.79 -3.94
N SER A 312 -10.02 -17.48 -3.85
CA SER A 312 -10.42 -16.50 -4.87
C SER A 312 -9.85 -16.81 -6.26
N ASP A 313 -8.61 -17.30 -6.30
CA ASP A 313 -7.93 -17.65 -7.56
C ASP A 313 -8.59 -18.82 -8.26
N LEU A 314 -9.11 -19.78 -7.48
CA LEU A 314 -9.85 -20.92 -8.00
C LEU A 314 -11.21 -20.49 -8.54
N GLU A 315 -11.92 -19.61 -7.80
CA GLU A 315 -13.21 -19.05 -8.25
C GLU A 315 -13.04 -18.21 -9.53
N ALA A 316 -11.98 -17.41 -9.62
CA ALA A 316 -11.64 -16.62 -10.80
C ALA A 316 -11.34 -17.52 -12.01
N ALA A 317 -10.55 -18.58 -11.82
CA ALA A 317 -10.25 -19.55 -12.87
C ALA A 317 -11.51 -20.29 -13.34
N GLU A 318 -12.37 -20.75 -12.41
CA GLU A 318 -13.66 -21.36 -12.75
C GLU A 318 -14.56 -20.39 -13.53
N SER A 319 -14.54 -19.09 -13.18
CA SER A 319 -15.28 -18.06 -13.91
C SER A 319 -14.71 -17.82 -15.31
N HIS A 320 -13.39 -17.86 -15.46
CA HIS A 320 -12.73 -17.75 -16.77
C HIS A 320 -13.09 -18.93 -17.68
N VAL A 321 -13.09 -20.15 -17.16
CA VAL A 321 -13.55 -21.33 -17.93
C VAL A 321 -15.00 -21.16 -18.39
N ARG A 322 -15.91 -20.73 -17.50
CA ARG A 322 -17.31 -20.45 -17.90
C ARG A 322 -17.40 -19.38 -19.00
N HIS A 323 -16.55 -18.36 -18.93
CA HIS A 323 -16.47 -17.33 -19.96
C HIS A 323 -16.00 -17.91 -21.30
N LEU A 324 -14.90 -18.66 -21.31
CA LEU A 324 -14.34 -19.30 -22.51
C LEU A 324 -15.29 -20.31 -23.15
N GLU A 325 -15.93 -21.16 -22.35
CA GLU A 325 -16.93 -22.13 -22.81
C GLU A 325 -18.11 -21.45 -23.49
N LYS A 326 -18.63 -20.39 -22.87
CA LYS A 326 -19.73 -19.60 -23.42
C LYS A 326 -19.31 -18.88 -24.70
N ARG A 327 -18.09 -18.33 -24.74
CA ARG A 327 -17.53 -17.68 -25.93
C ARG A 327 -17.40 -18.67 -27.08
N LEU A 328 -16.85 -19.87 -26.84
CA LEU A 328 -16.76 -20.94 -27.83
C LEU A 328 -18.13 -21.45 -28.29
N ALA A 329 -19.13 -21.48 -27.41
CA ALA A 329 -20.49 -21.83 -27.79
C ALA A 329 -21.11 -20.81 -28.75
N PHE A 330 -20.95 -19.51 -28.46
CA PHE A 330 -21.43 -18.45 -29.35
C PHE A 330 -20.75 -18.47 -30.72
N LEU A 331 -19.42 -18.66 -30.76
CA LEU A 331 -18.69 -18.78 -32.02
C LEU A 331 -19.19 -19.96 -32.87
N ARG A 332 -19.50 -21.11 -32.24
CA ARG A 332 -20.10 -22.25 -32.94
C ARG A 332 -21.51 -21.98 -33.46
N GLU A 333 -22.31 -21.21 -32.72
CA GLU A 333 -23.64 -20.78 -33.17
C GLU A 333 -23.52 -19.82 -34.37
N GLU A 334 -22.56 -18.90 -34.35
CA GLU A 334 -22.24 -18.00 -35.46
C GLU A 334 -21.82 -18.79 -36.72
N GLU A 335 -20.92 -19.78 -36.59
CA GLU A 335 -20.56 -20.71 -37.68
C GLU A 335 -21.80 -21.45 -38.21
N ALA A 336 -22.68 -21.93 -37.33
CA ALA A 336 -23.91 -22.64 -37.71
C ALA A 336 -24.92 -21.72 -38.43
N HIS A 337 -24.87 -20.42 -38.16
CA HIS A 337 -25.65 -19.40 -38.85
C HIS A 337 -24.97 -18.88 -40.13
N GLY A 338 -23.82 -19.43 -40.51
CA GLY A 338 -23.08 -19.07 -41.72
C GLY A 338 -22.33 -17.73 -41.59
N ILE A 339 -22.08 -17.26 -40.37
CA ILE A 339 -21.19 -16.14 -40.09
C ILE A 339 -19.77 -16.70 -40.06
N ASP A 340 -18.86 -16.05 -40.78
CA ASP A 340 -17.46 -16.47 -40.81
C ASP A 340 -16.79 -16.19 -39.46
N VAL A 341 -16.08 -17.19 -38.93
CA VAL A 341 -15.41 -17.13 -37.63
C VAL A 341 -13.98 -17.57 -37.81
N ASP A 342 -13.05 -16.75 -37.36
CA ASP A 342 -11.61 -17.04 -37.43
C ASP A 342 -11.26 -18.36 -36.69
N PRO A 343 -10.74 -19.39 -37.41
CA PRO A 343 -10.31 -20.64 -36.82
C PRO A 343 -9.16 -20.48 -35.81
N ARG A 344 -8.29 -19.48 -35.98
CA ARG A 344 -7.15 -19.21 -35.09
C ARG A 344 -7.66 -18.79 -33.71
N LEU A 345 -8.64 -17.89 -33.66
CA LEU A 345 -9.31 -17.49 -32.41
C LEU A 345 -9.91 -18.68 -31.66
N ILE A 346 -10.60 -19.59 -32.36
CA ILE A 346 -11.17 -20.81 -31.75
C ILE A 346 -10.07 -21.68 -31.15
N GLN A 347 -8.94 -21.85 -31.86
CA GLN A 347 -7.82 -22.63 -31.38
C GLN A 347 -7.16 -22.01 -30.14
N THR A 348 -6.95 -20.69 -30.13
CA THR A 348 -6.41 -19.94 -28.99
C THR A 348 -7.31 -20.06 -27.76
N LEU A 349 -8.63 -19.87 -27.93
CA LEU A 349 -9.60 -20.00 -26.84
C LEU A 349 -9.68 -21.43 -26.30
N LYS A 350 -9.57 -22.45 -27.16
CA LYS A 350 -9.51 -23.86 -26.72
C LYS A 350 -8.23 -24.14 -25.93
N LYS A 351 -7.09 -23.62 -26.38
CA LYS A 351 -5.80 -23.76 -25.69
C LYS A 351 -5.85 -23.12 -24.30
N ASP A 352 -6.33 -21.87 -24.21
CA ASP A 352 -6.51 -21.17 -22.93
C ASP A 352 -7.49 -21.93 -22.00
N LEU A 353 -8.57 -22.47 -22.56
CA LEU A 353 -9.53 -23.28 -21.80
C LEU A 353 -8.89 -24.57 -21.24
N ASP A 354 -8.09 -25.27 -22.03
CA ASP A 354 -7.41 -26.49 -21.59
C ASP A 354 -6.32 -26.18 -20.56
N GLU A 355 -5.57 -25.10 -20.73
CA GLU A 355 -4.57 -24.62 -19.76
C GLU A 355 -5.22 -24.20 -18.44
N THR A 356 -6.31 -23.43 -18.50
CA THR A 356 -7.06 -23.00 -17.32
C THR A 356 -7.70 -24.18 -16.60
N ARG A 357 -8.24 -25.18 -17.32
CA ARG A 357 -8.78 -26.40 -16.70
C ARG A 357 -7.72 -27.22 -15.98
N LYS A 358 -6.53 -27.39 -16.57
CA LYS A 358 -5.40 -28.05 -15.91
C LYS A 358 -5.00 -27.33 -14.64
N ARG A 359 -4.96 -25.99 -14.67
CA ARG A 359 -4.68 -25.16 -13.49
C ARG A 359 -5.73 -25.35 -12.39
N ILE A 360 -7.02 -25.36 -12.74
CA ILE A 360 -8.11 -25.65 -11.80
C ILE A 360 -7.95 -27.03 -11.17
N GLU A 361 -7.66 -28.06 -11.96
CA GLU A 361 -7.49 -29.43 -11.44
C GLU A 361 -6.34 -29.51 -10.44
N GLN A 362 -5.20 -28.89 -10.76
CA GLN A 362 -4.05 -28.79 -9.85
C GLN A 362 -4.41 -28.03 -8.57
N GLN A 363 -5.01 -26.84 -8.69
CA GLN A 363 -5.36 -25.99 -7.55
C GLN A 363 -6.44 -26.63 -6.66
N HIS A 364 -7.45 -27.24 -7.26
CA HIS A 364 -8.51 -27.95 -6.54
C HIS A 364 -7.94 -29.18 -5.82
N GLY A 365 -7.03 -29.92 -6.45
CA GLY A 365 -6.33 -31.04 -5.83
C GLY A 365 -5.51 -30.61 -4.61
N GLN A 366 -4.75 -29.52 -4.74
CA GLN A 366 -3.99 -28.94 -3.63
C GLN A 366 -4.92 -28.46 -2.51
N TRP A 367 -5.91 -27.62 -2.82
CA TRP A 367 -6.88 -27.10 -1.84
C TRP A 367 -7.60 -28.23 -1.11
N SER A 368 -8.12 -29.22 -1.82
CA SER A 368 -8.81 -30.36 -1.18
C SER A 368 -7.87 -31.17 -0.29
N GLY A 369 -6.61 -31.35 -0.68
CA GLY A 369 -5.60 -32.04 0.13
C GLY A 369 -5.25 -31.25 1.41
N GLU A 370 -5.06 -29.94 1.28
CA GLU A 370 -4.79 -29.04 2.41
C GLU A 370 -5.97 -28.98 3.38
N SER A 371 -7.19 -28.79 2.88
CA SER A 371 -8.41 -28.72 3.71
C SER A 371 -8.61 -29.97 4.57
N VAL A 372 -8.40 -31.17 4.01
CA VAL A 372 -8.52 -32.43 4.76
C VAL A 372 -7.49 -32.49 5.90
N LEU A 373 -6.24 -32.11 5.64
CA LEU A 373 -5.19 -32.09 6.66
C LEU A 373 -5.44 -31.00 7.72
N VAL A 374 -5.96 -29.85 7.34
CA VAL A 374 -6.34 -28.77 8.25
C VAL A 374 -7.46 -29.23 9.19
N ASP A 375 -8.48 -29.91 8.66
CA ASP A 375 -9.57 -30.49 9.45
C ASP A 375 -9.08 -31.58 10.41
N GLU A 376 -8.15 -32.45 9.97
CA GLU A 376 -7.48 -33.43 10.82
C GLU A 376 -6.75 -32.74 12.00
N ILE A 377 -5.95 -31.71 11.72
CA ILE A 377 -5.18 -30.99 12.73
C ILE A 377 -6.11 -30.29 13.73
N ARG A 378 -7.19 -29.66 13.24
CA ARG A 378 -8.19 -29.02 14.09
C ARG A 378 -8.88 -30.02 15.02
N ALA A 379 -9.37 -31.14 14.49
CA ALA A 379 -10.02 -32.17 15.28
C ALA A 379 -9.09 -32.76 16.35
N CYS A 380 -7.81 -32.96 16.04
CA CYS A 380 -6.82 -33.40 17.03
C CYS A 380 -6.53 -32.32 18.07
N SER A 381 -6.50 -31.04 17.68
CA SER A 381 -6.22 -29.92 18.57
C SER A 381 -7.37 -29.67 19.56
N GLU A 382 -8.62 -29.80 19.12
CA GLU A 382 -9.80 -29.75 20.00
C GLU A 382 -9.79 -30.90 21.03
N LYS A 383 -9.46 -32.13 20.61
CA LYS A 383 -9.29 -33.27 21.52
C LYS A 383 -8.17 -33.04 22.54
N LEU A 384 -7.04 -32.46 22.12
CA LEU A 384 -5.94 -32.11 23.01
C LEU A 384 -6.36 -31.06 24.04
N ARG A 385 -7.14 -30.04 23.63
CA ARG A 385 -7.66 -29.00 24.54
C ARG A 385 -8.59 -29.59 25.60
N GLY A 386 -9.45 -30.53 25.22
CA GLY A 386 -10.34 -31.24 26.16
C GLY A 386 -9.60 -32.12 27.18
N LEU A 387 -8.37 -32.53 26.91
CA LEU A 387 -7.53 -33.32 27.81
C LEU A 387 -6.64 -32.47 28.74
N ALA A 388 -6.57 -31.14 28.54
CA ALA A 388 -5.58 -30.25 29.15
C ALA A 388 -5.82 -29.88 30.64
N GLY A 389 -6.66 -30.61 31.37
CA GLY A 389 -7.01 -30.29 32.76
C GLY A 389 -7.09 -31.47 33.73
N GLU A 390 -6.82 -32.71 33.30
CA GLU A 390 -7.06 -33.90 34.12
C GLU A 390 -5.84 -34.82 34.20
N SER A 391 -5.20 -34.86 35.38
CA SER A 391 -4.01 -35.67 35.66
C SER A 391 -4.38 -37.12 35.96
N GLY A 392 -4.30 -38.01 34.95
CA GLY A 392 -4.43 -39.46 35.10
C GLY A 392 -3.57 -40.25 34.11
N GLY A 393 -2.86 -41.28 34.58
CA GLY A 393 -1.82 -41.99 33.81
C GLY A 393 -2.29 -42.67 32.49
N GLY A 394 -3.57 -43.02 32.38
CA GLY A 394 -4.15 -43.54 31.12
C GLY A 394 -4.40 -42.46 30.06
N LYS A 395 -4.69 -41.22 30.49
CA LYS A 395 -4.94 -40.07 29.60
C LYS A 395 -3.64 -39.43 29.10
N GLN A 396 -2.55 -39.57 29.85
CA GLN A 396 -1.22 -39.12 29.40
C GLN A 396 -0.76 -39.81 28.11
N LYS A 397 -0.93 -41.14 28.01
CA LYS A 397 -0.61 -41.90 26.78
C LYS A 397 -1.47 -41.48 25.59
N ALA A 398 -2.75 -41.20 25.82
CA ALA A 398 -3.67 -40.70 24.78
C ALA A 398 -3.28 -39.29 24.32
N HIS A 399 -2.89 -38.43 25.25
CA HIS A 399 -2.40 -37.09 24.97
C HIS A 399 -1.08 -37.11 24.17
N ASP A 400 -0.12 -37.96 24.55
CA ASP A 400 1.15 -38.09 23.82
C ASP A 400 0.94 -38.66 22.40
N ARG A 401 0.02 -39.62 22.25
CA ARG A 401 -0.39 -40.14 20.94
C ARG A 401 -1.01 -39.05 20.05
N LEU A 402 -1.97 -38.29 20.56
CA LEU A 402 -2.62 -37.21 19.81
C LEU A 402 -1.62 -36.10 19.44
N ARG A 403 -0.66 -35.79 20.31
CA ARG A 403 0.43 -34.85 19.99
C ARG A 403 1.29 -35.35 18.83
N LEU A 404 1.63 -36.65 18.80
CA LEU A 404 2.38 -37.25 17.71
C LEU A 404 1.58 -37.21 16.39
N GLU A 405 0.30 -37.60 16.43
CA GLU A 405 -0.60 -37.55 15.27
C GLU A 405 -0.74 -36.12 14.72
N THR A 406 -0.91 -35.13 15.61
CA THR A 406 -0.97 -33.70 15.23
C THR A 406 0.33 -33.23 14.58
N ARG A 407 1.49 -33.62 15.13
CA ARG A 407 2.80 -33.26 14.56
C ARG A 407 2.99 -33.87 13.18
N GLN A 408 2.64 -35.15 13.00
CA GLN A 408 2.71 -35.83 11.70
C GLN A 408 1.75 -35.21 10.67
N ALA A 409 0.54 -34.82 11.08
CA ALA A 409 -0.38 -34.09 10.20
C ALA A 409 0.18 -32.72 9.79
N ARG A 410 0.79 -31.97 10.72
CA ARG A 410 1.46 -30.69 10.43
C ARG A 410 2.64 -30.85 9.46
N GLU A 411 3.44 -31.91 9.59
CA GLU A 411 4.56 -32.20 8.67
C GLU A 411 4.06 -32.56 7.26
N ARG A 412 2.99 -33.37 7.17
CA ARG A 412 2.32 -33.69 5.89
C ARG A 412 1.76 -32.42 5.23
N LEU A 413 1.10 -31.57 6.01
CA LEU A 413 0.56 -30.30 5.52
C LEU A 413 1.67 -29.40 4.99
N LYS A 414 2.76 -29.22 5.74
CA LYS A 414 3.90 -28.40 5.32
C LYS A 414 4.53 -28.91 4.02
N THR A 415 4.63 -30.23 3.86
CA THR A 415 5.17 -30.85 2.64
C THR A 415 4.26 -30.61 1.44
N LEU A 416 2.95 -30.65 1.64
CA LEU A 416 1.95 -30.45 0.59
C LEU A 416 1.80 -28.96 0.19
N GLN A 417 1.93 -28.05 1.16
CA GLN A 417 1.84 -26.60 0.95
C GLN A 417 3.02 -26.02 0.15
N GLY A 418 4.22 -26.58 0.30
CA GLY A 418 5.42 -26.07 -0.37
C GLY A 418 5.65 -24.59 -0.07
N GLU A 419 5.69 -23.76 -1.12
CA GLU A 419 5.92 -22.31 -1.04
C GLU A 419 4.62 -21.48 -1.01
N LEU A 420 3.50 -22.02 -1.51
CA LEU A 420 2.23 -21.31 -1.71
C LEU A 420 1.08 -22.04 -0.99
N PRO A 421 0.89 -21.82 0.32
CA PRO A 421 -0.21 -22.43 1.06
C PRO A 421 -1.56 -21.84 0.63
N MET A 422 -2.54 -22.68 0.34
CA MET A 422 -3.91 -22.25 0.02
C MET A 422 -4.81 -22.16 1.26
N VAL A 423 -4.59 -23.04 2.24
CA VAL A 423 -5.37 -23.11 3.49
C VAL A 423 -4.40 -23.16 4.66
N GLN A 424 -4.46 -22.15 5.52
CA GLN A 424 -3.68 -22.11 6.75
C GLN A 424 -4.52 -22.59 7.94
N VAL A 425 -3.88 -23.25 8.91
CA VAL A 425 -4.55 -23.77 10.12
C VAL A 425 -4.65 -22.71 11.21
N GLU A 426 -3.61 -21.90 11.37
CA GLU A 426 -3.39 -21.00 12.49
C GLU A 426 -2.77 -19.69 12.00
N VAL A 427 -3.02 -18.60 12.72
CA VAL A 427 -2.32 -17.34 12.45
C VAL A 427 -0.88 -17.50 12.91
N ASN A 428 0.05 -17.40 11.96
CA ASN A 428 1.49 -17.50 12.16
C ASN A 428 2.21 -16.27 11.57
N GLU A 429 3.55 -16.24 11.68
CA GLU A 429 4.36 -15.13 11.14
C GLU A 429 4.13 -14.90 9.64
N SER A 430 4.02 -15.97 8.84
CA SER A 430 3.76 -15.85 7.39
C SER A 430 2.40 -15.23 7.08
N ALA A 431 1.35 -15.56 7.82
CA ALA A 431 0.01 -14.98 7.65
C ALA A 431 0.02 -13.47 7.88
N ILE A 432 0.71 -13.05 8.94
CA ILE A 432 0.87 -11.64 9.30
C ILE A 432 1.66 -10.90 8.20
N ALA A 433 2.74 -11.51 7.73
CA ALA A 433 3.58 -10.94 6.69
C ALA A 433 2.84 -10.76 5.36
N GLU A 434 2.02 -11.73 4.97
CA GLU A 434 1.17 -11.67 3.76
C GLU A 434 0.20 -10.48 3.80
N ILE A 435 -0.43 -10.23 4.94
CA ILE A 435 -1.39 -9.13 5.07
C ILE A 435 -0.69 -7.78 5.07
N ILE A 436 0.49 -7.68 5.68
CA ILE A 436 1.30 -6.47 5.56
C ILE A 436 1.68 -6.24 4.10
N ALA A 437 2.03 -7.29 3.36
CA ALA A 437 2.34 -7.17 1.94
C ALA A 437 1.15 -6.67 1.13
N ASP A 438 -0.06 -7.13 1.45
CA ASP A 438 -1.28 -6.62 0.81
C ASP A 438 -1.58 -5.17 1.17
N TRP A 439 -1.41 -4.78 2.43
CA TRP A 439 -1.72 -3.43 2.91
C TRP A 439 -0.71 -2.38 2.43
N THR A 440 0.56 -2.76 2.37
CA THR A 440 1.67 -1.85 2.07
C THR A 440 2.19 -1.98 0.64
N GLY A 441 1.86 -3.08 -0.04
CA GLY A 441 2.46 -3.47 -1.32
C GLY A 441 3.90 -3.99 -1.21
N VAL A 442 4.44 -4.09 0.00
CA VAL A 442 5.84 -4.46 0.26
C VAL A 442 5.93 -5.94 0.58
N PRO A 443 6.74 -6.74 -0.13
CA PRO A 443 6.89 -8.15 0.20
C PRO A 443 7.51 -8.34 1.61
N VAL A 444 6.87 -9.16 2.46
CA VAL A 444 7.34 -9.47 3.83
C VAL A 444 7.31 -11.00 4.06
N GLY A 445 8.20 -11.54 4.91
CA GLY A 445 8.15 -12.94 5.36
C GLY A 445 9.20 -13.87 4.73
N ASN A 446 8.80 -15.04 4.21
CA ASN A 446 9.70 -15.96 3.48
C ASN A 446 10.41 -15.27 2.30
N MET A 447 9.81 -14.19 1.79
CA MET A 447 10.39 -13.30 0.80
C MET A 447 11.65 -12.58 1.27
N VAL A 448 12.01 -12.57 2.57
CA VAL A 448 13.30 -12.02 3.04
C VAL A 448 14.48 -12.91 2.60
N LYS A 449 14.29 -14.23 2.55
CA LYS A 449 15.31 -15.13 2.00
C LYS A 449 15.41 -14.96 0.48
N ASP A 450 14.27 -14.81 -0.17
CA ASP A 450 14.21 -14.54 -1.60
C ASP A 450 14.77 -13.15 -1.91
N ASP A 451 14.58 -12.14 -1.06
CA ASP A 451 15.16 -10.80 -1.17
C ASP A 451 16.69 -10.86 -1.08
N ILE A 452 17.23 -11.69 -0.19
CA ILE A 452 18.69 -11.89 -0.09
C ILE A 452 19.20 -12.57 -1.36
N ALA A 453 18.56 -13.66 -1.80
CA ALA A 453 18.91 -14.33 -3.05
C ALA A 453 18.80 -13.35 -4.24
N ARG A 454 17.75 -12.52 -4.25
CA ARG A 454 17.55 -11.49 -5.25
C ARG A 454 18.67 -10.43 -5.19
N LEU A 455 19.07 -9.99 -4.01
CA LEU A 455 20.18 -9.05 -3.87
C LEU A 455 21.53 -9.64 -4.30
N MET A 456 21.70 -10.97 -4.21
CA MET A 456 22.90 -11.66 -4.71
C MET A 456 22.95 -11.68 -6.24
N GLU A 457 21.81 -11.87 -6.91
CA GLU A 457 21.69 -11.88 -8.38
C GLU A 457 21.37 -10.50 -8.98
N PHE A 458 21.31 -9.45 -8.16
CA PHE A 458 20.87 -8.11 -8.52
C PHE A 458 21.62 -7.50 -9.72
N GLU A 459 22.94 -7.70 -9.78
CA GLU A 459 23.78 -7.17 -10.86
C GLU A 459 23.44 -7.84 -12.20
N ALA A 460 23.18 -9.15 -12.19
CA ALA A 460 22.81 -9.90 -13.39
C ALA A 460 21.41 -9.52 -13.89
N ARG A 461 20.43 -9.40 -12.98
CA ARG A 461 19.07 -9.01 -13.34
C ARG A 461 18.98 -7.59 -13.87
N ILE A 462 19.61 -6.61 -13.19
CA ILE A 462 19.66 -5.24 -13.73
C ILE A 462 20.49 -5.20 -15.02
N GLY A 463 21.59 -5.96 -15.10
CA GLY A 463 22.45 -6.04 -16.28
C GLY A 463 21.75 -6.59 -17.52
N SER A 464 20.66 -7.36 -17.38
CA SER A 464 19.84 -7.81 -18.51
C SER A 464 19.04 -6.68 -19.17
N ARG A 465 18.78 -5.58 -18.42
CA ARG A 465 17.97 -4.44 -18.86
C ARG A 465 18.79 -3.18 -19.11
N VAL A 466 19.79 -2.92 -18.26
CA VAL A 466 20.70 -1.78 -18.37
C VAL A 466 22.03 -2.24 -18.95
N ILE A 467 22.16 -2.13 -20.26
CA ILE A 467 23.33 -2.63 -20.99
C ILE A 467 24.48 -1.62 -20.97
N GLY A 468 25.72 -2.12 -20.84
CA GLY A 468 26.95 -1.32 -20.98
C GLY A 468 27.38 -0.56 -19.73
N GLN A 469 26.68 -0.68 -18.60
CA GLN A 469 26.93 0.09 -17.38
C GLN A 469 27.32 -0.80 -16.17
N THR A 470 27.94 -1.95 -16.41
CA THR A 470 28.27 -2.96 -15.38
C THR A 470 29.02 -2.39 -14.17
N PRO A 471 30.06 -1.53 -14.31
CA PRO A 471 30.75 -0.95 -13.16
C PRO A 471 29.85 -0.04 -12.30
N ALA A 472 28.94 0.70 -12.94
CA ALA A 472 27.98 1.57 -12.27
C ALA A 472 26.95 0.75 -11.47
N ILE A 473 26.40 -0.30 -12.09
CA ILE A 473 25.45 -1.22 -11.46
C ILE A 473 26.10 -1.91 -10.27
N ALA A 474 27.34 -2.41 -10.41
CA ALA A 474 28.07 -3.06 -9.32
C ALA A 474 28.34 -2.11 -8.14
N ALA A 475 28.59 -0.82 -8.41
CA ALA A 475 28.79 0.19 -7.37
C ALA A 475 27.50 0.47 -6.58
N ILE A 476 26.35 0.53 -7.27
CA ILE A 476 25.02 0.70 -6.66
C ILE A 476 24.65 -0.55 -5.85
N ALA A 477 24.78 -1.73 -6.45
CA ALA A 477 24.47 -3.02 -5.84
C ALA A 477 25.24 -3.23 -4.53
N ARG A 478 26.55 -2.93 -4.53
CA ARG A 478 27.41 -3.01 -3.34
C ARG A 478 26.88 -2.12 -2.22
N ALA A 479 26.50 -0.88 -2.52
CA ALA A 479 26.04 0.07 -1.52
C ALA A 479 24.67 -0.33 -0.92
N ILE A 480 23.76 -0.84 -1.76
CA ILE A 480 22.46 -1.35 -1.32
C ILE A 480 22.65 -2.59 -0.44
N ARG A 481 23.50 -3.55 -0.85
CA ARG A 481 23.83 -4.74 -0.05
C ARG A 481 24.42 -4.37 1.31
N SER A 482 25.35 -3.41 1.37
CA SER A 482 25.89 -2.94 2.65
C SER A 482 24.83 -2.32 3.56
N SER A 483 23.85 -1.61 3.00
CA SER A 483 22.74 -1.04 3.79
C SER A 483 21.80 -2.12 4.30
N ARG A 484 21.39 -3.06 3.43
CA ARG A 484 20.50 -4.19 3.80
C ARG A 484 21.15 -5.17 4.78
N ALA A 485 22.48 -5.32 4.75
CA ALA A 485 23.23 -6.11 5.73
C ALA A 485 23.38 -5.42 7.10
N GLY A 486 22.84 -4.21 7.29
CA GLY A 486 22.93 -3.46 8.54
C GLY A 486 24.33 -2.92 8.85
N LEU A 487 25.21 -2.85 7.86
CA LEU A 487 26.58 -2.35 8.02
C LEU A 487 26.68 -0.81 7.93
N LYS A 488 25.61 -0.15 7.48
CA LYS A 488 25.46 1.31 7.48
C LYS A 488 24.56 1.77 8.64
N ALA A 489 24.63 3.07 8.96
CA ALA A 489 23.76 3.66 9.98
C ALA A 489 22.28 3.43 9.63
N SER A 490 21.51 2.88 10.58
CA SER A 490 20.09 2.52 10.41
C SER A 490 19.17 3.71 10.10
N GLU A 491 19.66 4.93 10.24
CA GLU A 491 18.87 6.14 10.09
C GLU A 491 18.92 6.70 8.66
N SER A 492 19.86 6.32 7.79
CA SER A 492 19.95 6.86 6.43
C SER A 492 19.13 6.05 5.40
N PRO A 493 18.77 6.62 4.24
CA PRO A 493 18.20 5.87 3.12
C PRO A 493 19.06 4.67 2.70
N LEU A 494 18.45 3.70 1.99
CA LEU A 494 19.15 2.49 1.52
C LEU A 494 20.38 2.82 0.66
N GLY A 495 20.30 3.90 -0.11
CA GLY A 495 21.41 4.47 -0.84
C GLY A 495 21.04 5.82 -1.45
N VAL A 496 22.05 6.69 -1.56
CA VAL A 496 21.93 8.00 -2.20
C VAL A 496 22.97 8.07 -3.31
N PHE A 497 22.51 8.13 -4.55
CA PHE A 497 23.35 8.01 -5.74
C PHE A 497 23.22 9.23 -6.63
N LEU A 498 24.34 9.72 -7.17
CA LEU A 498 24.37 10.73 -8.23
C LEU A 498 24.91 10.06 -9.50
N LEU A 499 24.03 9.78 -10.45
CA LEU A 499 24.35 9.20 -11.74
C LEU A 499 24.76 10.32 -12.70
N ALA A 500 26.05 10.43 -13.00
CA ALA A 500 26.61 11.49 -13.83
C ALA A 500 27.13 10.92 -15.15
N GLY A 501 26.75 11.51 -16.28
CA GLY A 501 27.20 11.03 -17.60
C GLY A 501 26.41 11.63 -18.75
N PRO A 502 26.63 11.19 -19.99
CA PRO A 502 25.93 11.69 -21.17
C PRO A 502 24.42 11.45 -21.10
N SER A 503 23.66 12.09 -22.00
CA SER A 503 22.24 11.79 -22.17
C SER A 503 22.07 10.43 -22.87
N GLY A 504 20.97 9.72 -22.59
CA GLY A 504 20.63 8.48 -23.30
C GLY A 504 21.49 7.25 -23.00
N VAL A 505 22.30 7.25 -21.93
CA VAL A 505 23.16 6.11 -21.54
C VAL A 505 22.53 5.15 -20.52
N GLY A 506 21.27 5.38 -20.13
CA GLY A 506 20.53 4.48 -19.23
C GLY A 506 20.36 4.93 -17.78
N LYS A 507 20.72 6.17 -17.41
CA LYS A 507 20.60 6.68 -16.02
C LYS A 507 19.18 6.53 -15.44
N THR A 508 18.17 6.98 -16.17
CA THR A 508 16.75 6.86 -15.78
C THR A 508 16.26 5.41 -15.81
N GLU A 509 16.76 4.62 -16.76
CA GLU A 509 16.40 3.20 -16.89
C GLU A 509 16.88 2.39 -15.68
N THR A 510 18.06 2.71 -15.15
CA THR A 510 18.56 2.11 -13.91
C THR A 510 17.60 2.35 -12.74
N ALA A 511 16.99 3.53 -12.62
CA ALA A 511 16.03 3.79 -11.56
C ALA A 511 14.75 2.94 -11.70
N ARG A 512 14.26 2.76 -12.94
CA ARG A 512 13.11 1.88 -13.24
C ARG A 512 13.43 0.42 -12.92
N ALA A 513 14.59 -0.06 -13.39
CA ALA A 513 15.04 -1.43 -13.13
C ALA A 513 15.20 -1.71 -11.63
N ILE A 514 15.75 -0.76 -10.86
CA ILE A 514 15.86 -0.90 -9.40
C ILE A 514 14.47 -0.93 -8.75
N ALA A 515 13.52 -0.10 -9.19
CA ALA A 515 12.18 -0.08 -8.62
C ALA A 515 11.44 -1.41 -8.84
N GLU A 516 11.59 -1.98 -10.03
CA GLU A 516 11.02 -3.28 -10.37
C GLU A 516 11.65 -4.42 -9.56
N GLU A 517 12.98 -4.48 -9.54
CA GLU A 517 13.73 -5.57 -8.88
C GLU A 517 13.65 -5.52 -7.34
N MET A 518 13.64 -4.33 -6.74
CA MET A 518 13.66 -4.18 -5.27
C MET A 518 12.29 -4.03 -4.63
N PHE A 519 11.35 -3.40 -5.32
CA PHE A 519 10.06 -3.02 -4.73
C PHE A 519 8.87 -3.66 -5.45
N GLY A 520 9.10 -4.44 -6.52
CA GLY A 520 8.05 -5.21 -7.18
C GLY A 520 7.22 -4.44 -8.19
N GLY A 521 7.79 -3.38 -8.79
CA GLY A 521 7.25 -2.77 -10.00
C GLY A 521 7.51 -1.27 -10.15
N GLU A 522 7.31 -0.75 -11.37
CA GLU A 522 7.51 0.67 -11.68
C GLU A 522 6.60 1.62 -10.88
N ARG A 523 5.48 1.13 -10.33
CA ARG A 523 4.61 1.93 -9.44
C ARG A 523 5.32 2.42 -8.17
N PHE A 524 6.44 1.81 -7.80
CA PHE A 524 7.27 2.24 -6.66
C PHE A 524 8.39 3.20 -7.07
N LEU A 525 8.40 3.68 -8.32
CA LEU A 525 9.25 4.78 -8.77
C LEU A 525 8.54 6.12 -8.58
N VAL A 526 9.07 6.97 -7.72
CA VAL A 526 8.66 8.37 -7.57
C VAL A 526 9.61 9.21 -8.40
N THR A 527 9.15 9.68 -9.56
CA THR A 527 9.95 10.55 -10.44
C THR A 527 9.59 12.00 -10.24
N ILE A 528 10.60 12.84 -10.02
CA ILE A 528 10.46 14.28 -9.94
C ILE A 528 11.44 14.92 -10.92
N ASN A 529 10.88 15.67 -11.87
CA ASN A 529 11.66 16.43 -12.84
C ASN A 529 12.16 17.73 -12.19
N MET A 530 13.46 17.87 -11.98
CA MET A 530 14.03 19.05 -11.33
C MET A 530 14.00 20.30 -12.22
N SER A 531 13.79 20.15 -13.53
CA SER A 531 13.59 21.28 -14.45
C SER A 531 12.31 22.07 -14.15
N GLU A 532 11.34 21.51 -13.41
CA GLU A 532 10.15 22.23 -12.93
C GLU A 532 10.43 23.08 -11.66
N TYR A 533 11.56 22.82 -10.98
CA TYR A 533 11.91 23.42 -9.69
C TYR A 533 13.08 24.41 -9.79
N GLN A 534 13.12 25.20 -10.86
CA GLN A 534 14.18 26.21 -11.10
C GLN A 534 14.03 27.46 -10.22
N GLU A 535 12.82 27.73 -9.72
CA GLU A 535 12.51 28.94 -8.96
C GLU A 535 12.37 28.68 -7.45
N ALA A 536 12.72 29.67 -6.62
CA ALA A 536 12.67 29.52 -5.15
C ALA A 536 11.26 29.22 -4.60
N HIS A 537 10.20 29.63 -5.29
CA HIS A 537 8.82 29.47 -4.80
C HIS A 537 8.25 28.05 -5.06
N THR A 538 8.73 27.34 -6.08
CA THR A 538 8.29 25.97 -6.40
C THR A 538 8.86 24.95 -5.41
N VAL A 539 9.92 25.29 -4.68
CA VAL A 539 10.48 24.50 -3.56
C VAL A 539 9.43 24.14 -2.51
N SER A 540 8.49 25.06 -2.25
CA SER A 540 7.40 24.83 -1.29
C SER A 540 6.40 23.77 -1.75
N GLN A 541 6.23 23.57 -3.06
CA GLN A 541 5.33 22.53 -3.59
C GLN A 541 5.90 21.13 -3.37
N LEU A 542 7.23 20.98 -3.35
CA LEU A 542 7.89 19.70 -3.15
C LEU A 542 7.68 19.17 -1.71
N LYS A 543 7.81 20.05 -0.72
CA LYS A 543 7.73 19.74 0.72
C LYS A 543 6.32 19.93 1.31
N GLY A 544 5.54 20.86 0.73
CA GLY A 544 4.26 21.33 1.23
C GLY A 544 4.31 22.79 1.66
N SER A 545 3.26 23.55 1.37
CA SER A 545 3.16 24.98 1.71
C SER A 545 3.15 25.18 3.24
N PRO A 546 3.87 26.19 3.77
CA PRO A 546 3.83 26.52 5.19
C PRO A 546 2.50 27.19 5.61
N PRO A 547 2.19 27.26 6.92
CA PRO A 547 0.97 27.91 7.41
C PRO A 547 0.83 29.35 6.89
N GLY A 548 -0.32 29.65 6.26
CA GLY A 548 -0.64 30.99 5.74
C GLY A 548 -0.43 31.17 4.23
N TYR A 549 -0.01 30.13 3.50
CA TYR A 549 0.11 30.13 2.04
C TYR A 549 -0.97 29.25 1.39
N VAL A 550 -1.29 29.53 0.11
CA VAL A 550 -2.22 28.71 -0.69
C VAL A 550 -1.65 27.28 -0.83
N GLY A 551 -2.50 26.26 -0.65
CA GLY A 551 -2.09 24.85 -0.59
C GLY A 551 -1.65 24.36 0.79
N TYR A 552 -1.78 25.18 1.85
CA TYR A 552 -1.59 24.71 3.22
C TYR A 552 -2.61 23.62 3.58
N GLY A 553 -2.14 22.43 3.95
CA GLY A 553 -2.97 21.26 4.26
C GLY A 553 -2.99 20.17 3.19
N GLU A 554 -2.44 20.42 2.00
CA GLU A 554 -2.47 19.48 0.87
C GLU A 554 -1.23 18.58 0.77
N GLY A 555 -0.26 18.75 1.68
CA GLY A 555 1.04 18.05 1.63
C GLY A 555 1.91 18.52 0.46
N GLY A 556 3.14 18.01 0.37
CA GLY A 556 4.04 18.27 -0.77
C GLY A 556 4.04 17.12 -1.76
N VAL A 557 4.40 17.39 -3.02
CA VAL A 557 4.45 16.35 -4.07
C VAL A 557 5.39 15.20 -3.68
N LEU A 558 6.57 15.50 -3.14
CA LEU A 558 7.51 14.48 -2.68
C LEU A 558 7.06 13.86 -1.35
N THR A 559 6.68 14.70 -0.39
CA THR A 559 6.36 14.25 0.97
C THR A 559 5.13 13.34 0.99
N GLU A 560 4.10 13.61 0.19
CA GLU A 560 2.94 12.73 0.06
C GLU A 560 3.25 11.46 -0.73
N ALA A 561 4.02 11.56 -1.83
CA ALA A 561 4.38 10.38 -2.61
C ALA A 561 5.16 9.36 -1.77
N VAL A 562 6.14 9.83 -0.99
CA VAL A 562 6.94 8.97 -0.10
C VAL A 562 6.13 8.53 1.13
N ARG A 563 5.21 9.36 1.64
CA ARG A 563 4.30 8.95 2.72
C ARG A 563 3.40 7.79 2.31
N GLN A 564 2.85 7.85 1.09
CA GLN A 564 2.01 6.79 0.54
C GLN A 564 2.82 5.56 0.14
N ARG A 565 4.09 5.75 -0.25
CA ARG A 565 5.01 4.67 -0.68
C ARG A 565 6.38 4.80 0.02
N PRO A 566 6.47 4.39 1.31
CA PRO A 566 7.72 4.50 2.09
C PRO A 566 8.86 3.64 1.52
N TYR A 567 8.52 2.62 0.73
CA TYR A 567 9.42 1.73 0.02
C TYR A 567 9.37 2.10 -1.46
N SER A 568 10.32 2.92 -1.89
CA SER A 568 10.32 3.45 -3.25
C SER A 568 11.71 3.85 -3.72
N VAL A 569 11.87 3.92 -5.04
CA VAL A 569 12.97 4.63 -5.66
C VAL A 569 12.54 6.08 -5.87
N VAL A 570 13.26 7.02 -5.29
CA VAL A 570 13.05 8.46 -5.52
C VAL A 570 14.04 8.91 -6.58
N LEU A 571 13.54 9.17 -7.79
CA LEU A 571 14.32 9.67 -8.92
C LEU A 571 14.17 11.19 -9.03
N LEU A 572 15.28 11.90 -8.84
CA LEU A 572 15.42 13.33 -9.08
C LEU A 572 16.15 13.53 -10.40
N ASP A 573 15.39 13.78 -11.47
CA ASP A 573 15.93 13.86 -12.83
C ASP A 573 16.45 15.28 -13.13
N GLU A 574 17.59 15.39 -13.80
CA GLU A 574 18.23 16.66 -14.19
C GLU A 574 18.53 17.61 -13.01
N VAL A 575 19.14 17.08 -11.95
CA VAL A 575 19.31 17.82 -10.69
C VAL A 575 20.15 19.09 -10.82
N GLU A 576 20.99 19.22 -11.86
CA GLU A 576 21.73 20.45 -12.16
C GLU A 576 20.86 21.64 -12.58
N LYS A 577 19.59 21.40 -12.89
CA LYS A 577 18.63 22.45 -13.25
C LYS A 577 17.87 22.99 -12.04
N ALA A 578 17.89 22.28 -10.91
CA ALA A 578 17.15 22.67 -9.71
C ALA A 578 17.65 23.99 -9.11
N HIS A 579 16.76 24.72 -8.44
CA HIS A 579 17.17 25.81 -7.56
C HIS A 579 18.03 25.26 -6.40
N PRO A 580 19.11 25.96 -5.97
CA PRO A 580 19.97 25.49 -4.88
C PRO A 580 19.24 25.15 -3.57
N ASP A 581 18.13 25.84 -3.28
CA ASP A 581 17.33 25.58 -2.08
C ASP A 581 16.59 24.23 -2.11
N VAL A 582 16.32 23.67 -3.29
CA VAL A 582 15.76 22.30 -3.40
C VAL A 582 16.74 21.31 -2.78
N MET A 583 18.02 21.44 -3.11
CA MET A 583 19.06 20.56 -2.59
C MET A 583 19.19 20.68 -1.07
N ASN A 584 19.06 21.89 -0.53
CA ASN A 584 19.12 22.12 0.92
C ASN A 584 18.07 21.32 1.71
N LEU A 585 16.91 21.00 1.10
CA LEU A 585 15.89 20.16 1.72
C LEU A 585 16.37 18.73 2.00
N PHE A 586 17.24 18.20 1.14
CA PHE A 586 17.65 16.80 1.19
C PHE A 586 18.83 16.51 2.12
N TYR A 587 19.51 17.53 2.67
CA TYR A 587 20.60 17.30 3.63
C TYR A 587 20.14 16.42 4.80
N GLN A 588 18.97 16.72 5.36
CA GLN A 588 18.41 15.97 6.48
C GLN A 588 17.99 14.56 6.07
N VAL A 589 17.48 14.41 4.85
CA VAL A 589 17.08 13.12 4.30
C VAL A 589 18.29 12.22 4.12
N PHE A 590 19.39 12.72 3.57
CA PHE A 590 20.58 11.91 3.32
C PHE A 590 21.28 11.46 4.61
N ASP A 591 21.26 12.29 5.66
CA ASP A 591 21.92 11.98 6.93
C ASP A 591 21.03 11.15 7.87
N ARG A 592 19.74 11.49 7.97
CA ARG A 592 18.83 10.98 9.01
C ARG A 592 17.60 10.27 8.46
N GLY A 593 17.45 10.18 7.14
CA GLY A 593 16.38 9.42 6.51
C GLY A 593 14.99 9.93 6.84
N PHE A 594 14.83 11.20 7.19
CA PHE A 594 13.50 11.79 7.36
C PHE A 594 13.44 13.23 6.87
N MET A 595 12.24 13.64 6.44
CA MET A 595 11.90 15.02 6.09
C MET A 595 10.66 15.44 6.85
N ARG A 596 10.55 16.69 7.28
CA ARG A 596 9.27 17.22 7.78
C ARG A 596 8.51 17.90 6.67
N ASP A 597 7.21 17.69 6.54
CA ASP A 597 6.38 18.40 5.56
C ASP A 597 6.07 19.85 6.00
N GLY A 598 5.24 20.56 5.22
CA GLY A 598 4.78 21.93 5.54
C GLY A 598 3.90 22.03 6.80
N GLU A 599 3.34 20.91 7.28
CA GLU A 599 2.55 20.83 8.51
C GLU A 599 3.39 20.43 9.73
N GLY A 600 4.64 19.99 9.51
CA GLY A 600 5.54 19.50 10.54
C GLY A 600 5.43 18.00 10.81
N ARG A 601 4.71 17.25 9.98
CA ARG A 601 4.67 15.77 10.03
C ARG A 601 5.99 15.21 9.55
N GLU A 602 6.46 14.16 10.20
CA GLU A 602 7.72 13.49 9.87
C GLU A 602 7.48 12.39 8.83
N ILE A 603 8.18 12.47 7.70
CA ILE A 603 8.09 11.55 6.56
C ILE A 603 9.38 10.73 6.53
N ASP A 604 9.24 9.41 6.52
CA ASP A 604 10.34 8.45 6.56
C ASP A 604 10.87 8.12 5.16
N PHE A 605 12.18 8.21 4.98
CA PHE A 605 12.95 7.89 3.77
C PHE A 605 13.94 6.73 3.99
N LYS A 606 14.01 6.12 5.18
CA LYS A 606 14.96 5.04 5.51
C LYS A 606 14.89 3.87 4.53
N ASN A 607 13.69 3.55 4.05
CA ASN A 607 13.44 2.45 3.11
C ASN A 607 13.44 2.87 1.63
N THR A 608 13.93 4.07 1.32
CA THR A 608 14.00 4.59 -0.04
C THR A 608 15.40 4.45 -0.65
N VAL A 609 15.45 4.29 -1.97
CA VAL A 609 16.68 4.45 -2.75
C VAL A 609 16.58 5.79 -3.49
N ILE A 610 17.49 6.72 -3.21
CA ILE A 610 17.48 8.04 -3.83
C ILE A 610 18.48 8.06 -4.98
N ILE A 611 17.98 8.35 -6.18
CA ILE A 611 18.77 8.43 -7.41
C ILE A 611 18.61 9.83 -7.98
N MET A 612 19.73 10.53 -8.14
CA MET A 612 19.81 11.79 -8.85
C MET A 612 20.49 11.56 -10.18
N THR A 613 19.97 12.13 -11.26
CA THR A 613 20.66 12.10 -12.56
C THR A 613 21.24 13.47 -12.87
N SER A 614 22.39 13.48 -13.51
CA SER A 614 22.99 14.71 -14.01
C SER A 614 23.74 14.51 -15.32
N ASN A 615 23.77 15.56 -16.13
CA ASN A 615 24.59 15.65 -17.34
C ASN A 615 25.92 16.40 -17.10
N LEU A 616 26.21 16.80 -15.86
CA LEU A 616 27.49 17.40 -15.51
C LEU A 616 28.65 16.40 -15.68
N GLY A 617 29.79 16.87 -16.19
CA GLY A 617 30.97 16.04 -16.42
C GLY A 617 30.93 15.24 -17.72
N THR A 618 29.96 15.49 -18.61
CA THR A 618 29.81 14.73 -19.87
C THR A 618 31.03 14.89 -20.76
N ASP A 619 31.54 16.12 -20.94
CA ASP A 619 32.68 16.39 -21.82
C ASP A 619 33.94 15.67 -21.35
N GLU A 620 34.19 15.70 -20.04
CA GLU A 620 35.32 15.00 -19.42
C GLU A 620 35.19 13.47 -19.57
N ILE A 621 33.99 12.92 -19.39
CA ILE A 621 33.71 11.49 -19.55
C ILE A 621 33.92 11.05 -21.00
N VAL A 622 33.38 11.79 -21.97
CA VAL A 622 33.49 11.47 -23.40
C VAL A 622 34.96 11.54 -23.84
N THR A 623 35.68 12.59 -23.44
CA THR A 623 37.10 12.76 -23.77
C THR A 623 37.96 11.61 -23.23
N LEU A 624 37.71 11.14 -22.00
CA LEU A 624 38.43 10.02 -21.41
C LEU A 624 38.06 8.66 -22.01
N SER A 625 36.82 8.54 -22.51
CA SER A 625 36.28 7.28 -23.03
C SER A 625 36.51 7.10 -24.53
N THR A 626 36.99 8.14 -25.22
CA THR A 626 37.27 8.08 -26.66
C THR A 626 38.78 7.89 -26.87
N PRO A 627 39.21 6.94 -27.73
CA PRO A 627 40.60 6.86 -28.15
C PRO A 627 41.02 8.17 -28.83
N ALA A 628 42.16 8.74 -28.44
CA ALA A 628 42.68 9.91 -29.14
C ALA A 628 43.09 9.50 -30.56
N ASP A 629 42.61 10.22 -31.57
CA ASP A 629 43.09 10.07 -32.94
C ASP A 629 44.60 10.35 -32.98
N SER A 630 45.30 9.48 -33.71
CA SER A 630 46.76 9.32 -33.76
C SER A 630 47.54 10.50 -34.37
N GLU A 631 47.02 11.73 -34.32
CA GLU A 631 47.70 12.95 -34.75
C GLU A 631 48.04 13.92 -33.60
N SER A 632 47.49 13.71 -32.39
CA SER A 632 47.78 14.57 -31.21
C SER A 632 48.80 13.95 -30.23
N ALA A 633 49.55 12.94 -30.66
CA ALA A 633 50.35 12.08 -29.79
C ALA A 633 51.83 12.48 -29.67
N GLU A 634 52.14 13.78 -29.59
CA GLU A 634 53.53 14.21 -29.33
C GLU A 634 53.90 14.21 -27.82
N ASP A 635 52.92 14.23 -26.91
CA ASP A 635 53.19 14.38 -25.46
C ASP A 635 52.90 13.16 -24.57
N ASN A 636 52.38 12.05 -25.10
CA ASN A 636 52.13 10.83 -24.31
C ASN A 636 53.04 9.68 -24.72
N ALA A 637 54.20 9.63 -24.08
CA ALA A 637 55.16 8.54 -24.20
C ALA A 637 54.52 7.17 -23.87
N GLY A 638 54.27 6.36 -24.91
CA GLY A 638 54.29 4.89 -24.86
C GLY A 638 53.17 4.16 -24.12
N LYS A 639 52.06 4.79 -23.74
CA LYS A 639 50.90 4.07 -23.17
C LYS A 639 49.86 3.77 -24.25
N ALA A 640 49.67 2.49 -24.55
CA ALA A 640 48.52 2.04 -25.34
C ALA A 640 47.23 2.53 -24.66
N TRP A 641 46.29 3.07 -25.45
CA TRP A 641 45.00 3.50 -24.95
C TRP A 641 44.29 2.32 -24.28
N ARG A 642 43.75 2.56 -23.09
CA ARG A 642 42.95 1.59 -22.33
C ARG A 642 41.67 2.28 -21.87
N PRO A 643 40.55 1.55 -21.73
CA PRO A 643 39.35 2.12 -21.15
C PRO A 643 39.64 2.62 -19.73
N PRO A 644 39.17 3.83 -19.36
CA PRO A 644 39.43 4.41 -18.06
C PRO A 644 38.76 3.59 -16.96
N THR A 645 39.43 3.47 -15.82
CA THR A 645 38.85 2.82 -14.65
C THR A 645 37.78 3.71 -14.02
N PHE A 646 36.80 3.09 -13.34
CA PHE A 646 35.73 3.82 -12.65
C PHE A 646 36.25 4.90 -11.67
N GLY A 647 37.42 4.67 -11.06
CA GLY A 647 38.09 5.64 -10.19
C GLY A 647 38.63 6.86 -10.94
N GLU A 648 39.29 6.65 -12.08
CA GLU A 648 39.86 7.71 -12.93
C GLU A 648 38.75 8.62 -13.47
N VAL A 649 37.64 8.04 -13.95
CA VAL A 649 36.49 8.81 -14.45
C VAL A 649 35.86 9.66 -13.35
N ARG A 650 35.71 9.08 -12.15
CA ARG A 650 35.15 9.80 -11.00
C ARG A 650 36.00 11.00 -10.59
N GLU A 651 37.33 10.85 -10.61
CA GLU A 651 38.27 11.94 -10.29
C GLU A 651 38.19 13.05 -11.35
N ALA A 652 38.06 12.69 -12.63
CA ALA A 652 37.96 13.64 -13.72
C ALA A 652 36.70 14.50 -13.70
N ILE A 653 35.54 13.95 -13.32
CA ILE A 653 34.29 14.71 -13.24
C ILE A 653 34.13 15.51 -11.94
N GLN A 654 34.95 15.22 -10.92
CA GLN A 654 34.82 15.85 -9.60
C GLN A 654 34.88 17.38 -9.64
N PRO A 655 35.78 18.04 -10.41
CA PRO A 655 35.80 19.50 -10.54
C PRO A 655 34.53 20.07 -11.19
N ALA A 656 33.93 19.36 -12.16
CA ALA A 656 32.67 19.77 -12.79
C ALA A 656 31.51 19.72 -11.78
N LEU A 657 31.46 18.67 -10.97
CA LEU A 657 30.43 18.53 -9.94
C LEU A 657 30.58 19.57 -8.82
N LEU A 658 31.80 19.85 -8.36
CA LEU A 658 32.06 20.85 -7.31
C LEU A 658 31.79 22.30 -7.72
N ARG A 659 31.74 22.59 -9.03
CA ARG A 659 31.30 23.90 -9.53
C ARG A 659 29.81 24.16 -9.30
N HIS A 660 29.01 23.09 -9.24
CA HIS A 660 27.56 23.19 -9.09
C HIS A 660 27.09 22.78 -7.68
N PHE A 661 27.59 21.66 -7.15
CA PHE A 661 27.21 21.14 -5.84
C PHE A 661 28.20 21.57 -4.76
N ALA A 662 27.67 21.94 -3.59
CA ALA A 662 28.49 22.16 -2.41
C ALA A 662 29.24 20.88 -2.01
N PRO A 663 30.50 20.95 -1.55
CA PRO A 663 31.26 19.77 -1.13
C PRO A 663 30.54 18.92 -0.08
N ALA A 664 29.83 19.58 0.85
CA ALA A 664 29.03 18.92 1.87
C ALA A 664 27.91 18.06 1.28
N MET A 665 27.30 18.50 0.18
CA MET A 665 26.24 17.76 -0.50
C MET A 665 26.82 16.56 -1.24
N LEU A 666 27.88 16.80 -2.02
CA LEU A 666 28.53 15.75 -2.81
C LEU A 666 29.09 14.62 -1.93
N GLY A 667 29.61 14.94 -0.74
CA GLY A 667 30.13 13.95 0.21
C GLY A 667 29.09 13.02 0.82
N ARG A 668 27.79 13.34 0.73
CA ARG A 668 26.68 12.50 1.20
C ARG A 668 26.14 11.57 0.12
N MET A 669 26.56 11.78 -1.12
CA MET A 669 26.12 11.03 -2.28
C MET A 669 27.24 10.12 -2.76
N GLN A 670 26.88 8.94 -3.26
CA GLN A 670 27.80 8.14 -4.03
C GLN A 670 27.72 8.57 -5.50
N VAL A 671 28.77 9.23 -5.99
CA VAL A 671 28.90 9.59 -7.40
C VAL A 671 29.17 8.33 -8.22
N VAL A 672 28.32 8.07 -9.21
CA VAL A 672 28.36 6.92 -10.11
C VAL A 672 28.45 7.42 -11.55
N PRO A 673 29.65 7.42 -12.17
CA PRO A 673 29.82 7.79 -13.57
C PRO A 673 29.14 6.77 -14.51
N TYR A 674 28.49 7.27 -15.55
CA TYR A 674 27.96 6.49 -16.67
C TYR A 674 28.80 6.79 -17.91
N LEU A 675 29.20 5.72 -18.60
CA LEU A 675 30.05 5.82 -19.77
C LEU A 675 29.21 5.93 -21.05
N PRO A 676 29.76 6.51 -22.14
CA PRO A 676 29.17 6.41 -23.46
C PRO A 676 28.98 4.93 -23.85
N LEU A 677 27.90 4.65 -24.56
CA LEU A 677 27.58 3.29 -24.98
C LEU A 677 28.49 2.88 -26.16
N GLN A 678 29.12 1.71 -26.04
CA GLN A 678 29.89 1.11 -27.13
C GLN A 678 28.95 0.43 -28.15
N ASP A 679 29.45 0.16 -29.36
CA ASP A 679 28.67 -0.41 -30.46
C ASP A 679 27.98 -1.73 -30.07
N GLU A 680 28.67 -2.61 -29.35
CA GLU A 680 28.10 -3.86 -28.84
C GLU A 680 26.92 -3.61 -27.88
N ALA A 681 27.05 -2.61 -27.01
CA ALA A 681 25.98 -2.24 -26.08
C ALA A 681 24.78 -1.64 -26.82
N LEU A 682 25.02 -0.80 -27.83
CA LEU A 682 23.97 -0.23 -28.68
C LEU A 682 23.23 -1.32 -29.46
N ALA A 683 23.94 -2.28 -30.05
CA ALA A 683 23.36 -3.41 -30.76
C ALA A 683 22.42 -4.23 -29.86
N ASN A 684 22.86 -4.53 -28.63
CA ASN A 684 22.03 -5.24 -27.64
C ASN A 684 20.80 -4.42 -27.22
N ILE A 685 20.93 -3.09 -27.06
CA ILE A 685 19.78 -2.23 -26.74
C ILE A 685 18.78 -2.20 -27.90
N VAL A 686 19.25 -2.12 -29.15
CA VAL A 686 18.38 -2.22 -30.34
C VAL A 686 17.67 -3.57 -30.37
N ALA A 687 18.38 -4.66 -30.12
CA ALA A 687 17.81 -6.01 -30.05
C ALA A 687 16.66 -6.09 -29.02
N LEU A 688 16.91 -5.61 -27.79
CA LEU A 688 15.90 -5.56 -26.72
C LEU A 688 14.67 -4.74 -27.12
N LYS A 689 14.84 -3.62 -27.81
CA LYS A 689 13.73 -2.78 -28.26
C LYS A 689 12.94 -3.42 -29.40
N LEU A 690 13.61 -4.08 -30.33
CA LEU A 690 12.96 -4.84 -31.39
C LEU A 690 12.23 -6.07 -30.86
N ASP A 691 12.73 -6.71 -29.81
CA ASP A 691 12.02 -7.81 -29.13
C ASP A 691 10.73 -7.32 -28.47
N GLN A 692 10.73 -6.13 -27.86
CA GLN A 692 9.48 -5.51 -27.37
C GLN A 692 8.47 -5.25 -28.49
N VAL A 693 8.94 -4.91 -29.71
CA VAL A 693 8.07 -4.79 -30.89
C VAL A 693 7.60 -6.16 -31.34
N ALA A 694 8.46 -7.18 -31.37
CA ALA A 694 8.12 -8.56 -31.70
C ALA A 694 6.99 -9.10 -30.81
N GLN A 695 7.10 -8.88 -29.49
CA GLN A 695 6.09 -9.29 -28.53
C GLN A 695 4.73 -8.63 -28.82
N ARG A 696 4.70 -7.31 -29.11
CA ARG A 696 3.46 -6.61 -29.46
C ARG A 696 2.85 -7.11 -30.77
N LEU A 697 3.67 -7.39 -31.79
CA LEU A 697 3.19 -7.91 -33.07
C LEU A 697 2.62 -9.33 -32.92
N LYS A 698 3.27 -10.16 -32.11
CA LYS A 698 2.78 -11.50 -31.78
C LYS A 698 1.47 -11.47 -30.98
N GLU A 699 1.35 -10.58 -30.00
CA GLU A 699 0.13 -10.45 -29.19
C GLU A 699 -1.05 -9.89 -30.00
N ALA A 700 -0.80 -8.92 -30.89
CA ALA A 700 -1.86 -8.26 -31.65
C ALA A 700 -2.27 -9.02 -32.92
N HIS A 701 -1.33 -9.69 -33.58
CA HIS A 701 -1.53 -10.25 -34.92
C HIS A 701 -1.01 -11.69 -35.09
N ASP A 702 -0.52 -12.34 -34.03
CA ASP A 702 0.16 -13.66 -34.08
C ASP A 702 1.30 -13.73 -35.10
N MET A 703 1.88 -12.57 -35.44
CA MET A 703 2.90 -12.43 -36.47
C MET A 703 4.30 -12.57 -35.87
N ALA A 704 5.11 -13.45 -36.44
CA ALA A 704 6.51 -13.61 -36.06
C ALA A 704 7.36 -12.46 -36.62
N PHE A 705 8.10 -11.76 -35.75
CA PHE A 705 9.04 -10.74 -36.18
C PHE A 705 10.48 -11.27 -36.19
N ARG A 706 11.15 -11.18 -37.35
CA ARG A 706 12.54 -11.60 -37.56
C ARG A 706 13.37 -10.39 -37.96
N VAL A 707 14.61 -10.34 -37.48
CA VAL A 707 15.54 -9.26 -37.81
C VAL A 707 16.83 -9.89 -38.31
N GLN A 708 17.27 -9.51 -39.50
CA GLN A 708 18.58 -9.94 -40.02
C GLN A 708 19.71 -9.25 -39.25
N SER A 709 20.84 -9.95 -39.09
CA SER A 709 22.00 -9.45 -38.34
C SER A 709 22.55 -8.15 -38.93
N GLU A 710 22.56 -8.04 -40.26
CA GLU A 710 23.02 -6.87 -41.01
C GLU A 710 22.15 -5.64 -40.72
N ALA A 711 20.82 -5.82 -40.67
CA ALA A 711 19.90 -4.74 -40.31
C ALA A 711 20.11 -4.27 -38.86
N LEU A 712 20.36 -5.20 -37.94
CA LEU A 712 20.65 -4.88 -36.54
C LEU A 712 21.97 -4.10 -36.39
N THR A 713 23.02 -4.51 -37.10
CA THR A 713 24.31 -3.79 -37.12
C THR A 713 24.16 -2.40 -37.74
N TYR A 714 23.38 -2.27 -38.82
CA TYR A 714 23.10 -0.98 -39.46
C TYR A 714 22.37 -0.01 -38.51
N LEU A 715 21.34 -0.50 -37.81
CA LEU A 715 20.62 0.29 -36.81
C LEU A 715 21.55 0.75 -35.68
N ALA A 716 22.39 -0.14 -35.17
CA ALA A 716 23.35 0.17 -34.12
C ALA A 716 24.37 1.25 -34.57
N ALA A 717 24.95 1.09 -35.76
CA ALA A 717 25.93 2.02 -36.32
C ALA A 717 25.35 3.44 -36.53
N ARG A 718 24.10 3.53 -37.00
CA ARG A 718 23.41 4.81 -37.17
C ARG A 718 23.14 5.52 -35.84
N CYS A 719 22.90 4.76 -34.77
CA CYS A 719 22.71 5.31 -33.44
C CYS A 719 24.03 5.83 -32.83
N ALA A 720 25.16 5.16 -33.10
CA ALA A 720 26.48 5.55 -32.61
C ALA A 720 26.95 6.91 -33.17
N GLN A 721 26.47 7.31 -34.35
CA GLN A 721 26.80 8.60 -34.98
C GLN A 721 26.07 9.82 -34.39
N THR A 722 25.17 9.63 -33.42
CA THR A 722 24.38 10.72 -32.84
C THR A 722 24.70 10.97 -31.37
N ASP A 723 24.77 12.24 -30.97
CA ASP A 723 25.09 12.67 -29.59
C ASP A 723 24.01 12.31 -28.55
N THR A 724 22.87 11.75 -28.97
CA THR A 724 21.71 11.50 -28.09
C THR A 724 21.63 10.06 -27.55
N GLY A 725 22.60 9.21 -27.90
CA GLY A 725 22.72 7.84 -27.40
C GLY A 725 21.46 7.00 -27.65
N ALA A 726 21.04 6.18 -26.67
CA ALA A 726 19.88 5.30 -26.82
C ALA A 726 18.53 6.02 -26.95
N ARG A 727 18.45 7.35 -26.73
CA ARG A 727 17.22 8.11 -27.02
C ARG A 727 16.92 8.14 -28.52
N PHE A 728 17.95 8.15 -29.36
CA PHE A 728 17.79 8.09 -30.81
C PHE A 728 17.16 6.77 -31.25
N ILE A 729 17.49 5.65 -30.59
CA ILE A 729 16.92 4.32 -30.88
C ILE A 729 15.39 4.35 -30.80
N ASN A 730 14.85 4.89 -29.70
CA ASN A 730 13.40 5.01 -29.54
C ASN A 730 12.80 5.88 -30.64
N SER A 731 13.41 7.04 -30.93
CA SER A 731 12.94 7.93 -32.00
C SER A 731 12.97 7.25 -33.37
N MET A 732 14.01 6.47 -33.65
CA MET A 732 14.17 5.75 -34.91
C MET A 732 13.11 4.64 -35.05
N ILE A 733 12.91 3.85 -33.99
CA ILE A 733 11.89 2.80 -33.99
C ILE A 733 10.49 3.41 -34.10
N ASP A 734 10.16 4.41 -33.27
CA ASP A 734 8.81 4.96 -33.17
C ASP A 734 8.44 5.87 -34.35
N GLN A 735 9.40 6.59 -34.93
CA GLN A 735 9.14 7.57 -36.00
C GLN A 735 9.50 7.07 -37.40
N GLN A 736 10.36 6.05 -37.55
CA GLN A 736 10.76 5.52 -38.86
C GLN A 736 10.25 4.10 -39.08
N LEU A 737 10.53 3.17 -38.15
CA LEU A 737 10.19 1.76 -38.33
C LEU A 737 8.68 1.49 -38.15
N LEU A 738 8.12 1.84 -36.98
CA LEU A 738 6.74 1.54 -36.63
C LEU A 738 5.71 2.17 -37.58
N PRO A 739 5.87 3.40 -38.10
CA PRO A 739 4.92 3.96 -39.05
C PRO A 739 4.87 3.20 -40.38
N GLU A 740 6.01 2.71 -40.88
CA GLU A 740 6.05 1.92 -42.12
C GLU A 740 5.53 0.50 -41.92
N VAL A 741 5.82 -0.11 -40.77
CA VAL A 741 5.19 -1.38 -40.35
C VAL A 741 3.68 -1.21 -40.25
N ALA A 742 3.21 -0.17 -39.55
CA ALA A 742 1.78 0.10 -39.39
C ALA A 742 1.08 0.37 -40.74
N ARG A 743 1.70 1.14 -41.64
CA ARG A 743 1.15 1.38 -42.98
C ARG A 743 1.00 0.08 -43.76
N SER A 744 2.02 -0.77 -43.74
CA SER A 744 2.02 -2.05 -44.46
C SER A 744 0.98 -3.01 -43.86
N LEU A 745 0.93 -3.14 -42.53
CA LEU A 745 -0.06 -3.95 -41.84
C LEU A 745 -1.50 -3.49 -42.13
N LEU A 746 -1.76 -2.17 -42.14
CA LEU A 746 -3.08 -1.65 -42.48
C LEU A 746 -3.49 -1.94 -43.92
N ALA A 747 -2.53 -2.03 -44.86
CA ALA A 747 -2.82 -2.43 -46.24
C ALA A 747 -3.22 -3.91 -46.29
N TYR A 748 -2.46 -4.80 -45.67
CA TYR A 748 -2.80 -6.22 -45.56
C TYR A 748 -4.11 -6.48 -44.82
N MET A 749 -4.40 -5.69 -43.77
CA MET A 749 -5.69 -5.74 -43.07
C MET A 749 -6.87 -5.26 -43.94
N ALA A 750 -6.64 -4.35 -44.89
CA ALA A 750 -7.68 -3.89 -45.80
C ALA A 750 -8.01 -4.94 -46.88
N ASP A 751 -7.01 -5.73 -47.26
CA ASP A 751 -7.12 -6.81 -48.25
C ASP A 751 -7.46 -8.18 -47.60
N ASP A 752 -7.62 -8.23 -46.27
CA ASP A 752 -7.92 -9.43 -45.46
C ASP A 752 -6.89 -10.57 -45.65
N ASP A 753 -5.64 -10.21 -45.92
CA ASP A 753 -4.53 -11.11 -46.25
C ASP A 753 -3.33 -10.82 -45.32
N MET A 754 -3.47 -11.20 -44.05
CA MET A 754 -2.46 -10.90 -43.03
C MET A 754 -1.31 -11.91 -43.06
N PRO A 755 -0.06 -11.43 -43.20
CA PRO A 755 1.11 -12.30 -43.27
C PRO A 755 1.49 -12.86 -41.90
N ASP A 756 2.06 -14.07 -41.89
CA ASP A 756 2.47 -14.74 -40.64
C ASP A 756 3.85 -14.28 -40.13
N ILE A 757 4.71 -13.79 -41.02
CA ILE A 757 6.11 -13.44 -40.72
C ILE A 757 6.43 -12.05 -41.28
N LEU A 758 6.96 -11.19 -40.42
CA LEU A 758 7.61 -9.93 -40.80
C LEU A 758 9.13 -10.06 -40.60
N THR A 759 9.90 -9.82 -41.66
CA THR A 759 11.36 -9.81 -41.62
C THR A 759 11.87 -8.40 -41.90
N LEU A 760 12.69 -7.88 -40.99
CA LEU A 760 13.44 -6.64 -41.18
C LEU A 760 14.82 -6.97 -41.76
N GLU A 761 15.09 -6.47 -42.96
CA GLU A 761 16.34 -6.68 -43.70
C GLU A 761 16.88 -5.40 -44.32
N LEU A 762 18.08 -5.47 -44.92
CA LEU A 762 18.62 -4.41 -45.76
C LEU A 762 18.44 -4.78 -47.23
N ASP A 763 17.93 -3.84 -48.03
CA ASP A 763 17.80 -4.04 -49.47
C ASP A 763 19.14 -3.95 -50.20
N GLU A 764 19.13 -4.17 -51.52
CA GLU A 764 20.33 -4.08 -52.38
C GLU A 764 20.97 -2.68 -52.40
N GLN A 765 20.26 -1.65 -51.91
CA GLN A 765 20.71 -0.26 -51.83
C GLN A 765 21.24 0.10 -50.43
N GLY A 766 21.14 -0.82 -49.46
CA GLY A 766 21.55 -0.61 -48.08
C GLY A 766 20.54 0.17 -47.25
N GLU A 767 19.27 0.23 -47.67
CA GLU A 767 18.17 0.81 -46.92
C GLU A 767 17.34 -0.26 -46.19
N LEU A 768 16.64 0.13 -45.12
CA LEU A 768 15.81 -0.79 -44.35
C LEU A 768 14.58 -1.20 -45.16
N SER A 769 14.40 -2.51 -45.33
CA SER A 769 13.28 -3.12 -46.04
C SER A 769 12.48 -4.05 -45.12
N LEU A 770 11.17 -4.06 -45.32
CA LEU A 770 10.23 -4.92 -44.61
C LEU A 770 9.72 -5.99 -45.58
N VAL A 771 10.06 -7.25 -45.31
CA VAL A 771 9.60 -8.40 -46.09
C VAL A 771 8.55 -9.16 -45.31
N PHE A 772 7.38 -9.33 -45.92
CA PHE A 772 6.26 -10.09 -45.37
C PHE A 772 6.19 -11.46 -46.06
N ALA A 773 5.97 -12.52 -45.28
CA ALA A 773 5.87 -13.89 -45.78
C ALA A 773 4.86 -14.71 -44.96
N ASP A 774 4.26 -15.70 -45.61
CA ASP A 774 3.38 -16.68 -44.96
C ASP A 774 4.14 -17.92 -44.51
N HIS A 775 3.62 -18.62 -43.51
CA HIS A 775 4.09 -19.97 -43.25
C HIS A 775 3.75 -20.85 -44.46
N ALA A 776 4.79 -21.32 -45.17
CA ALA A 776 4.61 -22.30 -46.24
C ALA A 776 3.74 -23.46 -45.71
N ALA A 777 2.56 -23.63 -46.32
CA ALA A 777 1.70 -24.76 -46.03
C ALA A 777 2.48 -26.04 -46.36
N ASP A 778 2.57 -26.98 -45.40
CA ASP A 778 3.09 -28.32 -45.62
C ASP A 778 2.34 -28.96 -46.82
N GLY A 779 3.04 -29.11 -47.95
CA GLY A 779 2.47 -29.71 -49.16
C GLY A 779 3.33 -29.55 -50.41
N ASP A 780 4.21 -30.54 -50.62
CA ASP A 780 4.87 -30.95 -51.87
C ASP A 780 6.05 -30.14 -52.47
N ASP A 781 7.21 -30.79 -52.32
CA ASP A 781 8.25 -31.08 -53.30
C ASP A 781 9.30 -30.02 -53.76
N THR A 782 10.52 -30.32 -53.29
CA THR A 782 11.81 -30.27 -54.01
C THR A 782 12.49 -28.92 -54.28
N THR A 783 13.36 -28.50 -53.36
CA THR A 783 14.78 -28.16 -53.66
C THR A 783 15.62 -28.17 -52.38
N GLY A 784 16.66 -29.01 -52.35
CA GLY A 784 17.50 -29.32 -51.18
C GLY A 784 18.52 -28.25 -50.78
N GLU A 785 18.11 -26.99 -50.63
CA GLU A 785 18.97 -25.92 -50.09
C GLU A 785 18.54 -25.42 -48.70
N GLY A 786 17.37 -25.84 -48.20
CA GLY A 786 16.82 -25.40 -46.91
C GLY A 786 17.41 -26.09 -45.67
N GLU A 787 17.81 -27.36 -45.77
CA GLU A 787 18.29 -28.12 -44.59
C GLU A 787 19.68 -27.67 -44.10
N ALA A 788 20.50 -27.05 -44.95
CA ALA A 788 21.82 -26.54 -44.55
C ALA A 788 21.77 -25.26 -43.69
N ARG A 789 20.66 -24.50 -43.74
CA ARG A 789 20.49 -23.26 -42.94
C ARG A 789 19.83 -23.51 -41.58
N LEU A 790 19.05 -24.58 -41.44
CA LEU A 790 18.39 -24.95 -40.19
C LEU A 790 19.39 -25.45 -39.11
N GLN A 791 20.45 -26.15 -39.50
CA GLN A 791 21.48 -26.60 -38.55
C GLN A 791 22.38 -25.46 -38.02
N ALA A 792 22.59 -24.39 -38.79
CA ALA A 792 23.39 -23.24 -38.34
C ALA A 792 22.64 -22.35 -37.32
N GLY A 793 21.29 -22.37 -37.34
CA GLY A 793 20.47 -21.61 -36.41
C GLY A 793 20.41 -22.20 -34.99
N ASP A 794 20.49 -23.52 -34.86
CA ASP A 794 20.45 -24.18 -33.55
C ASP A 794 21.80 -24.16 -32.80
N GLU A 795 22.94 -24.02 -33.50
CA GLU A 795 24.23 -23.82 -32.84
C GLU A 795 24.39 -22.40 -32.25
N LEU A 796 23.62 -21.41 -32.71
CA LEU A 796 23.69 -20.03 -32.21
C LEU A 796 22.86 -19.77 -30.94
N LYS A 797 21.90 -20.65 -30.60
CA LYS A 797 21.19 -20.62 -29.32
C LYS A 797 22.06 -21.00 -28.13
N ALA A 798 23.25 -21.55 -28.37
CA ALA A 798 24.19 -21.94 -27.31
C ALA A 798 25.22 -20.83 -26.97
N LEU A 799 25.17 -19.67 -27.65
CA LEU A 799 26.17 -18.59 -27.53
C LEU A 799 25.56 -17.22 -27.19
N VAL A 800 24.25 -17.14 -27.00
CA VAL A 800 23.50 -16.02 -26.39
C VAL A 800 22.96 -16.51 -25.05
#